data_AF-A0A4U5MT27-F1
#
_entry.id   AF-A0A4U5MT27-F1
#
_cell.length_a   1.000
_cell.length_b   1.000
_cell.length_c   1.000
_cell.angle_alpha   90.00
_cell.angle_beta   90.00
_cell.angle_gamma   90.00
#
_symmetry.space_group_name_H-M   'P 1'
#
loop_
_entity.id
_entity.type
_entity.pdbx_description
1 polymer ?
#
loop_
_entity_poly.entity_id
_entity_poly.type
_entity_poly.pdbx_seq_one_letter_code
_entity_poly.pdbx_strand_id
1 'polypeptide(L)'
;MTYLANGFKPRLPMDETRLFNIETKCHLESILRQDEVVTAVNGSSTDFFFGTNVGRLYHLKIETAGAVLIKEIVLVQKPHPIVNILPASAFDLLIVQCGHALVYIDLESFAIRNKSSANHASCVALNVDPDLDDPFVLSMAIGTVNKQIHVVERKNEANNVVVKVHIPASAEIICYSKQTLCFATKTDYFVHDLQTSITHSLFPYDSTIVRPLAVCVDQDEFVLSGIQGLAMFATSAGNSSRAPLNCGIKKIVSFVFHYPFIHILSDDSLMVFRKPGRWPRLLLFLVVFKTLQYNDFKILFVHDQKMKQEIECDKSEFMCNIDGRIFLSGRRGNFYELTPIQWMDQAQDLLAKNEVDACLKFAEHHLQISDFDTNQLTKFNFLKQKCAFLKLFAGEWEVAKKLLIESEVNPADVTNLFKELRFGDFQKSSFHEKDEDLKLNVEELTEYFLAVRALDWASYATQTIDKALVKLFALSKNYEAIRELDSKQWNDEETRSWMLNHEEFALAADLMFLAGDNTRAFELWKRLGSGELRDKRFDAGTVLEALKTMSSRSIVEESVKWLTKLDPSGVARTVDKLKIKLSFEFVCEVLKSSRPNLIEFVGRRIVDTEDPKVHQMYLDILIDEVKISESQKARRKLRRAIFDIEGIDWSAVQATLFKDDRFPVELILVQAKTGSPEKALDDLLKMQKEDQEAAELLCSRMNNKCPQLFKKLLSYYLKKDPSNEQVRLRILSLLKGMGGASEASEVLKSVPSDWKLSDLSLFLQRSTARVEEEVLFAEMRRDLSQAALENLKACDKLRGCSDFIVVNESTKCSFCGGPVGNEVIVRHPQTNAIYHQSCDNT
;
A
#
# COMPACT_ATOMS: atom_id res chain seq x y z
N MET A 1 -11.40 -58.65 49.52
CA MET A 1 -11.25 -58.95 48.09
C MET A 1 -11.41 -57.63 47.34
N THR A 2 -10.32 -56.87 47.09
CA THR A 2 -9.46 -56.90 45.86
C THR A 2 -10.15 -56.22 44.67
N TYR A 3 -9.65 -55.18 43.98
CA TYR A 3 -8.28 -54.74 43.63
C TYR A 3 -8.22 -53.22 43.30
N LEU A 4 -6.97 -52.72 43.26
CA LEU A 4 -6.43 -51.36 43.08
C LEU A 4 -6.39 -50.80 41.62
N ALA A 5 -6.11 -49.48 41.54
CA ALA A 5 -5.04 -48.83 40.74
C ALA A 5 -5.41 -47.84 39.60
N ASN A 6 -4.62 -46.76 39.54
CA ASN A 6 -4.42 -45.70 38.53
C ASN A 6 -5.48 -44.57 38.50
N GLY A 7 -5.16 -43.27 38.47
CA GLY A 7 -3.90 -42.57 38.18
C GLY A 7 -4.20 -41.39 37.24
N PHE A 8 -3.70 -40.20 37.60
CA PHE A 8 -3.52 -38.99 36.78
C PHE A 8 -4.65 -37.94 36.56
N LYS A 9 -4.30 -36.74 37.07
CA LYS A 9 -4.62 -35.33 36.78
C LYS A 9 -4.86 -34.98 35.28
N PRO A 10 -5.47 -33.82 34.91
CA PRO A 10 -5.04 -32.49 35.39
C PRO A 10 -6.13 -31.44 35.70
N ARG A 11 -5.80 -30.57 36.65
CA ARG A 11 -6.29 -29.18 36.73
C ARG A 11 -5.11 -28.29 36.34
N LEU A 12 -5.14 -27.74 35.13
CA LEU A 12 -4.19 -26.75 34.62
C LEU A 12 -4.58 -25.36 35.17
N PRO A 13 -3.65 -24.58 35.75
CA PRO A 13 -3.69 -23.13 35.69
C PRO A 13 -3.02 -22.66 34.38
N MET A 14 -3.58 -21.63 33.75
CA MET A 14 -2.93 -20.92 32.64
C MET A 14 -1.58 -20.31 33.05
N ASP A 15 -0.69 -20.13 32.06
CA ASP A 15 0.65 -19.49 32.07
C ASP A 15 1.86 -20.33 32.50
N GLU A 16 2.30 -21.31 31.68
CA GLU A 16 3.68 -21.84 31.77
C GLU A 16 4.27 -22.08 30.37
N THR A 17 4.74 -21.00 29.72
CA THR A 17 5.70 -21.10 28.61
C THR A 17 7.05 -21.54 29.18
N ARG A 18 7.71 -22.52 28.56
CA ARG A 18 9.07 -22.91 28.96
C ARG A 18 10.01 -21.72 28.77
N LEU A 19 10.67 -21.28 29.83
CA LEU A 19 11.56 -20.12 29.82
C LEU A 19 13.02 -20.52 29.58
N PHE A 20 13.43 -21.66 30.13
CA PHE A 20 14.80 -22.16 30.10
C PHE A 20 14.87 -23.63 29.70
N ASN A 21 15.95 -24.00 29.01
CA ASN A 21 16.35 -25.37 28.72
C ASN A 21 17.60 -25.73 29.51
N ILE A 22 17.74 -27.02 29.83
CA ILE A 22 18.94 -27.57 30.47
C ILE A 22 19.72 -28.37 29.42
N GLU A 23 20.94 -27.93 29.14
CA GLU A 23 21.86 -28.60 28.21
C GLU A 23 23.01 -29.26 28.99
N THR A 24 23.33 -30.51 28.65
CA THR A 24 24.51 -31.18 29.24
C THR A 24 25.77 -30.76 28.50
N LYS A 25 26.75 -30.19 29.20
CA LYS A 25 28.03 -29.76 28.61
C LYS A 25 29.15 -30.78 28.77
N CYS A 26 29.20 -31.49 29.89
CA CYS A 26 30.11 -32.62 30.08
C CYS A 26 29.65 -33.57 31.21
N HIS A 27 30.22 -34.77 31.23
CA HIS A 27 30.07 -35.72 32.33
C HIS A 27 31.28 -35.59 33.27
N LEU A 28 31.10 -35.09 34.49
CA LEU A 28 32.20 -34.91 35.44
C LEU A 28 32.83 -36.23 35.90
N GLU A 29 32.10 -37.33 35.80
CA GLU A 29 32.61 -38.68 36.11
C GLU A 29 33.75 -39.11 35.18
N SER A 30 33.86 -38.57 33.96
CA SER A 30 34.99 -38.86 33.07
C SER A 30 36.25 -38.07 33.45
N ILE A 31 36.13 -37.02 34.27
CA ILE A 31 37.22 -36.12 34.67
C ILE A 31 37.69 -36.42 36.09
N LEU A 32 36.77 -36.71 37.00
CA LEU A 32 37.05 -36.99 38.41
C LEU A 32 37.67 -38.38 38.62
N ARG A 33 38.54 -38.50 39.62
CA ARG A 33 39.08 -39.81 40.05
C ARG A 33 38.06 -40.58 40.91
N GLN A 34 38.26 -41.89 41.08
CA GLN A 34 37.32 -42.81 41.76
C GLN A 34 36.91 -42.45 43.19
N ASP A 35 37.68 -41.63 43.93
CA ASP A 35 37.36 -41.16 45.29
C ASP A 35 37.06 -39.65 45.37
N GLU A 36 37.15 -38.95 44.23
CA GLU A 36 36.95 -37.51 44.16
C GLU A 36 35.48 -37.15 43.93
N VAL A 37 35.00 -36.20 44.72
CA VAL A 37 33.67 -35.59 44.55
C VAL A 37 33.80 -34.08 44.52
N VAL A 38 32.95 -33.43 43.74
CA VAL A 38 32.88 -31.97 43.70
C VAL A 38 32.37 -31.42 45.03
N THR A 39 33.08 -30.45 45.59
CA THR A 39 32.73 -29.79 46.85
C THR A 39 32.51 -28.28 46.70
N ALA A 40 33.06 -27.67 45.66
CA ALA A 40 32.86 -26.26 45.33
C ALA A 40 32.96 -26.05 43.82
N VAL A 41 32.18 -25.09 43.29
CA VAL A 41 32.18 -24.70 41.88
C VAL A 41 32.08 -23.18 41.77
N ASN A 42 32.78 -22.58 40.80
CA ASN A 42 32.62 -21.19 40.39
C ASN A 42 33.35 -20.92 39.06
N GLY A 43 33.29 -19.73 38.48
CA GLY A 43 33.99 -19.44 37.23
C GLY A 43 33.89 -18.00 36.72
N SER A 44 34.39 -17.82 35.50
CA SER A 44 34.25 -16.65 34.63
C SER A 44 33.54 -17.05 33.32
N SER A 45 33.16 -16.09 32.48
CA SER A 45 32.45 -16.29 31.20
C SER A 45 32.93 -17.47 30.35
N THR A 46 34.24 -17.73 30.34
CA THR A 46 34.87 -18.84 29.58
C THR A 46 35.42 -19.95 30.45
N ASP A 47 35.71 -19.70 31.72
CA ASP A 47 36.50 -20.59 32.56
C ASP A 47 35.69 -21.07 33.76
N PHE A 48 35.53 -22.38 33.87
CA PHE A 48 34.83 -23.02 34.97
C PHE A 48 35.81 -23.75 35.87
N PHE A 49 35.73 -23.49 37.17
CA PHE A 49 36.56 -24.10 38.19
C PHE A 49 35.73 -24.95 39.12
N PHE A 50 36.19 -26.16 39.38
CA PHE A 50 35.60 -26.99 40.43
C PHE A 50 36.67 -27.60 41.32
N GLY A 51 36.35 -27.68 42.61
CA GLY A 51 37.22 -28.18 43.65
C GLY A 51 36.70 -29.48 44.21
N THR A 52 37.61 -30.33 44.71
CA THR A 52 37.28 -31.64 45.25
C THR A 52 37.48 -31.75 46.76
N ASN A 53 36.90 -32.82 47.33
CA ASN A 53 37.09 -33.25 48.71
C ASN A 53 38.55 -33.51 49.12
N VAL A 54 39.45 -33.72 48.16
CA VAL A 54 40.87 -34.01 48.40
C VAL A 54 41.81 -32.82 48.13
N GLY A 55 41.27 -31.63 47.86
CA GLY A 55 42.09 -30.42 47.70
C GLY A 55 42.64 -30.20 46.30
N ARG A 56 42.01 -30.82 45.30
CA ARG A 56 42.36 -30.67 43.88
C ARG A 56 41.40 -29.69 43.22
N LEU A 57 41.97 -28.75 42.48
CA LEU A 57 41.27 -27.75 41.69
C LEU A 57 41.42 -28.08 40.21
N TYR A 58 40.31 -28.11 39.51
CA TYR A 58 40.22 -28.33 38.08
C TYR A 58 39.79 -27.05 37.38
N HIS A 59 40.36 -26.81 36.20
CA HIS A 59 40.01 -25.71 35.31
C HIS A 59 39.51 -26.28 33.98
N LEU A 60 38.22 -26.06 33.71
CA LEU A 60 37.57 -26.35 32.45
C LEU A 60 37.39 -25.06 31.66
N LYS A 61 37.56 -25.12 30.34
CA LYS A 61 37.14 -24.07 29.43
C LYS A 61 35.83 -24.46 28.78
N ILE A 62 34.84 -23.56 28.83
CA ILE A 62 33.52 -23.78 28.25
C ILE A 62 33.53 -23.30 26.81
N GLU A 63 33.34 -24.22 25.87
CA GLU A 63 33.18 -23.96 24.45
C GLU A 63 31.71 -24.22 24.03
N THR A 64 31.35 -23.80 22.81
CA THR A 64 29.98 -24.02 22.28
C THR A 64 29.62 -25.50 22.17
N ALA A 65 30.59 -26.37 21.88
CA ALA A 65 30.39 -27.81 21.70
C ALA A 65 30.50 -28.64 23.00
N GLY A 66 30.92 -28.05 24.13
CA GLY A 66 31.12 -28.77 25.39
C GLY A 66 32.16 -28.10 26.29
N ALA A 67 32.59 -28.80 27.34
CA ALA A 67 33.65 -28.33 28.24
C ALA A 67 34.95 -29.13 28.07
N VAL A 68 36.09 -28.44 28.02
CA VAL A 68 37.42 -29.03 27.83
C VAL A 68 38.28 -28.81 29.07
N LEU A 69 38.95 -29.86 29.56
CA LEU A 69 39.89 -29.74 30.67
C LEU A 69 41.19 -29.08 30.23
N ILE A 70 41.53 -27.95 30.85
CA ILE A 70 42.76 -27.18 30.58
C ILE A 70 43.86 -27.56 31.56
N LYS A 71 43.56 -27.55 32.86
CA LYS A 71 44.58 -27.73 33.90
C LYS A 71 43.99 -28.36 35.16
N GLU A 72 44.82 -29.12 35.86
CA GLU A 72 44.56 -29.57 37.22
C GLU A 72 45.71 -29.15 38.14
N ILE A 73 45.41 -28.76 39.37
CA ILE A 73 46.42 -28.43 40.38
C ILE A 73 46.00 -28.98 41.75
N VAL A 74 46.97 -29.47 42.51
CA VAL A 74 46.79 -29.86 43.92
C VAL A 74 47.23 -28.69 44.77
N LEU A 75 46.31 -28.12 45.55
CA LEU A 75 46.55 -26.84 46.25
C LEU A 75 47.37 -27.00 47.53
N VAL A 76 47.26 -28.13 48.21
CA VAL A 76 47.88 -28.36 49.51
C VAL A 76 48.48 -29.75 49.57
N GLN A 77 49.63 -29.90 50.24
CA GLN A 77 50.32 -31.19 50.40
C GLN A 77 49.50 -32.21 51.22
N LYS A 78 48.53 -31.75 52.02
CA LYS A 78 47.60 -32.60 52.77
C LYS A 78 46.20 -32.47 52.17
N PRO A 79 45.46 -33.59 51.97
CA PRO A 79 44.14 -33.56 51.40
C PRO A 79 43.18 -32.84 52.35
N HIS A 80 42.75 -31.63 51.97
CA HIS A 80 41.68 -30.88 52.63
C HIS A 80 40.65 -30.52 51.57
N PRO A 81 39.35 -30.53 51.88
CA PRO A 81 38.32 -30.22 50.90
C PRO A 81 38.41 -28.75 50.47
N ILE A 82 38.22 -28.50 49.18
CA ILE A 82 37.99 -27.15 48.69
C ILE A 82 36.55 -26.76 49.04
N VAL A 83 36.39 -25.76 49.88
CA VAL A 83 35.10 -25.32 50.43
C VAL A 83 34.49 -24.20 49.61
N ASN A 84 35.32 -23.30 49.07
CA ASN A 84 34.85 -22.16 48.30
C ASN A 84 35.86 -21.77 47.21
N ILE A 85 35.36 -21.26 46.09
CA ILE A 85 36.13 -20.78 44.95
C ILE A 85 35.55 -19.41 44.57
N LEU A 86 36.38 -18.38 44.56
CA LEU A 86 35.96 -17.00 44.32
C LEU A 86 36.88 -16.38 43.25
N PRO A 87 36.44 -16.34 41.98
CA PRO A 87 37.16 -15.67 40.92
C PRO A 87 36.96 -14.15 41.04
N ALA A 88 38.07 -13.42 41.09
CA ALA A 88 38.14 -11.96 41.01
C ALA A 88 38.81 -11.59 39.68
N SER A 89 38.06 -11.77 38.58
CA SER A 89 38.56 -11.63 37.20
C SER A 89 39.19 -10.26 36.90
N ALA A 90 38.61 -9.18 37.43
CA ALA A 90 39.17 -7.83 37.30
C ALA A 90 40.58 -7.66 37.92
N PHE A 91 40.98 -8.59 38.80
CA PHE A 91 42.27 -8.58 39.50
C PHE A 91 43.21 -9.71 39.07
N ASP A 92 42.82 -10.48 38.03
CA ASP A 92 43.55 -11.69 37.59
C ASP A 92 43.84 -12.65 38.76
N LEU A 93 42.85 -12.83 39.64
CA LEU A 93 43.03 -13.54 40.90
C LEU A 93 41.90 -14.54 41.16
N LEU A 94 42.26 -15.77 41.49
CA LEU A 94 41.37 -16.82 41.96
C LEU A 94 41.66 -17.11 43.43
N ILE A 95 40.67 -16.85 44.28
CA ILE A 95 40.77 -17.10 45.73
C ILE A 95 40.10 -18.43 46.02
N VAL A 96 40.85 -19.38 46.57
CA VAL A 96 40.36 -20.73 46.88
C VAL A 96 40.50 -21.00 48.37
N GLN A 97 39.39 -21.35 49.01
CA GLN A 97 39.36 -21.79 50.40
C GLN A 97 39.52 -23.31 50.45
N CYS A 98 40.65 -23.77 50.98
CA CYS A 98 40.95 -25.18 51.19
C CYS A 98 40.97 -25.49 52.70
N GLY A 99 39.91 -26.12 53.18
CA GLY A 99 39.62 -26.20 54.62
C GLY A 99 39.53 -24.81 55.26
N HIS A 100 40.49 -24.50 56.13
CA HIS A 100 40.59 -23.18 56.77
C HIS A 100 41.58 -22.22 56.09
N ALA A 101 42.43 -22.73 55.19
CA ALA A 101 43.45 -21.94 54.52
C ALA A 101 42.89 -21.24 53.27
N LEU A 102 43.38 -20.03 52.99
CA LEU A 102 43.09 -19.32 51.74
C LEU A 102 44.30 -19.39 50.83
N VAL A 103 44.09 -19.85 49.61
CA VAL A 103 45.08 -19.96 48.55
C VAL A 103 44.74 -18.95 47.47
N TYR A 104 45.72 -18.16 47.06
CA TYR A 104 45.59 -17.17 45.99
C TYR A 104 46.30 -17.70 44.75
N ILE A 105 45.59 -17.77 43.63
CA ILE A 105 46.07 -18.34 42.37
C ILE A 105 45.88 -17.27 41.31
N ASP A 106 46.86 -17.14 40.43
CA ASP A 106 46.76 -16.28 39.25
C ASP A 106 45.75 -16.86 38.24
N LEU A 107 44.81 -16.09 37.71
CA LEU A 107 43.81 -16.63 36.77
C LEU A 107 44.47 -16.99 35.42
N GLU A 108 45.36 -16.15 34.90
CA GLU A 108 46.05 -16.39 33.62
C GLU A 108 47.08 -17.52 33.70
N SER A 109 48.07 -17.43 34.61
CA SER A 109 49.14 -18.45 34.67
C SER A 109 48.74 -19.71 35.44
N PHE A 110 47.66 -19.64 36.24
CA PHE A 110 47.27 -20.68 37.19
C PHE A 110 48.38 -21.00 38.21
N ALA A 111 49.24 -20.02 38.52
CA ALA A 111 50.33 -20.14 39.48
C ALA A 111 49.86 -19.74 40.89
N ILE A 112 50.29 -20.50 41.90
CA ILE A 112 49.96 -20.23 43.30
C ILE A 112 50.84 -19.08 43.82
N ARG A 113 50.21 -17.98 44.26
CA ARG A 113 50.90 -16.77 44.75
C ARG A 113 51.31 -16.86 46.22
N ASN A 114 50.60 -17.61 47.07
CA ASN A 114 50.95 -17.78 48.48
C ASN A 114 51.26 -19.24 48.86
N LYS A 115 52.37 -19.46 49.58
CA LYS A 115 52.75 -20.79 50.13
C LYS A 115 52.43 -20.95 51.63
N SER A 116 51.76 -19.97 52.24
CA SER A 116 51.47 -19.92 53.69
C SER A 116 50.03 -20.35 53.99
N SER A 117 49.88 -21.31 54.91
CA SER A 117 48.64 -21.97 55.35
C SER A 117 47.94 -21.30 56.55
N ALA A 118 48.44 -20.16 57.05
CA ALA A 118 48.05 -19.63 58.35
C ALA A 118 46.83 -18.69 58.32
N ASN A 119 45.78 -19.04 57.56
CA ASN A 119 44.49 -18.37 57.68
C ASN A 119 43.54 -19.33 58.41
N HIS A 120 42.80 -18.82 59.40
CA HIS A 120 41.78 -19.57 60.13
C HIS A 120 40.38 -19.21 59.62
N ALA A 121 40.19 -19.24 58.30
CA ALA A 121 38.95 -18.83 57.67
C ALA A 121 37.87 -19.90 57.87
N SER A 122 36.67 -19.48 58.28
CA SER A 122 35.47 -20.33 58.27
C SER A 122 34.75 -20.23 56.94
N CYS A 123 34.63 -19.02 56.40
CA CYS A 123 34.04 -18.72 55.10
C CYS A 123 34.59 -17.40 54.56
N VAL A 124 34.48 -17.19 53.25
CA VAL A 124 34.91 -15.96 52.57
C VAL A 124 33.86 -15.54 51.56
N ALA A 125 33.68 -14.22 51.38
CA ALA A 125 32.85 -13.64 50.35
C ALA A 125 33.50 -12.38 49.76
N LEU A 126 33.35 -12.18 48.46
CA LEU A 126 33.70 -10.91 47.80
C LEU A 126 32.57 -9.89 47.99
N ASN A 127 32.91 -8.60 48.01
CA ASN A 127 31.90 -7.56 47.89
C ASN A 127 31.39 -7.52 46.46
N VAL A 128 30.11 -7.82 46.27
CA VAL A 128 29.48 -7.89 44.93
C VAL A 128 29.20 -6.50 44.36
N ASP A 129 29.10 -5.48 45.22
CA ASP A 129 28.84 -4.08 44.83
C ASP A 129 29.68 -3.14 45.71
N PRO A 130 31.01 -3.10 45.53
CA PRO A 130 31.90 -2.31 46.38
C PRO A 130 31.71 -0.80 46.17
N ASP A 131 31.44 -0.09 47.27
CA ASP A 131 31.40 1.38 47.30
C ASP A 131 32.76 1.89 47.80
N LEU A 132 33.78 1.79 46.93
CA LEU A 132 35.15 2.19 47.21
C LEU A 132 35.61 3.28 46.24
N ASP A 133 36.38 4.25 46.75
CA ASP A 133 36.97 5.32 45.93
C ASP A 133 38.01 4.81 44.92
N ASP A 134 38.70 3.71 45.24
CA ASP A 134 39.77 3.12 44.44
C ASP A 134 39.30 1.81 43.81
N PRO A 135 39.12 1.76 42.47
CA PRO A 135 38.59 0.59 41.77
C PRO A 135 39.60 -0.57 41.69
N PHE A 136 40.87 -0.35 42.04
CA PHE A 136 41.91 -1.38 42.04
C PHE A 136 42.11 -2.03 43.42
N VAL A 137 41.08 -1.97 44.26
CA VAL A 137 41.07 -2.59 45.59
C VAL A 137 40.05 -3.71 45.60
N LEU A 138 40.52 -4.91 45.93
CA LEU A 138 39.61 -6.02 46.15
C LEU A 138 39.07 -5.97 47.58
N SER A 139 37.76 -5.76 47.72
CA SER A 139 37.03 -5.80 48.99
C SER A 139 36.44 -7.18 49.25
N MET A 140 36.71 -7.76 50.41
CA MET A 140 36.19 -9.07 50.79
C MET A 140 35.94 -9.18 52.29
N ALA A 141 35.08 -10.11 52.68
CA ALA A 141 34.81 -10.45 54.07
C ALA A 141 35.31 -11.86 54.37
N ILE A 142 36.10 -12.01 55.44
CA ILE A 142 36.65 -13.28 55.90
C ILE A 142 36.07 -13.59 57.28
N GLY A 143 35.18 -14.58 57.33
CA GLY A 143 34.75 -15.18 58.59
C GLY A 143 35.89 -15.99 59.19
N THR A 144 36.13 -15.85 60.50
CA THR A 144 37.18 -16.57 61.21
C THR A 144 36.59 -17.54 62.24
N VAL A 145 37.28 -18.65 62.49
CA VAL A 145 36.89 -19.62 63.54
C VAL A 145 36.85 -19.00 64.94
N ASN A 146 37.50 -17.84 65.13
CA ASN A 146 37.53 -17.07 66.38
C ASN A 146 36.30 -16.16 66.55
N LYS A 147 35.19 -16.45 65.86
CA LYS A 147 33.92 -15.71 65.96
C LYS A 147 34.05 -14.22 65.59
N GLN A 148 34.85 -13.93 64.58
CA GLN A 148 34.98 -12.58 64.00
C GLN A 148 34.84 -12.64 62.49
N ILE A 149 34.27 -11.59 61.88
CA ILE A 149 34.34 -11.32 60.45
C ILE A 149 35.31 -10.18 60.25
N HIS A 150 36.34 -10.40 59.43
CA HIS A 150 37.31 -9.37 59.04
C HIS A 150 36.93 -8.86 57.66
N VAL A 151 36.59 -7.57 57.56
CA VAL A 151 36.48 -6.88 56.27
C VAL A 151 37.88 -6.49 55.84
N VAL A 152 38.28 -7.00 54.68
CA VAL A 152 39.65 -6.92 54.17
C VAL A 152 39.66 -6.22 52.83
N GLU A 153 40.54 -5.24 52.70
CA GLU A 153 40.91 -4.64 51.43
C GLU A 153 42.28 -5.17 51.01
N ARG A 154 42.35 -5.79 49.83
CA ARG A 154 43.59 -6.29 49.28
C ARG A 154 44.15 -5.30 48.27
N LYS A 155 45.34 -4.77 48.55
CA LYS A 155 46.13 -3.90 47.66
C LYS A 155 47.55 -4.46 47.53
N ASN A 156 48.12 -4.47 46.32
CA ASN A 156 49.50 -4.91 46.06
C ASN A 156 49.87 -6.23 46.75
N GLU A 157 49.00 -7.24 46.62
CA GLU A 157 49.16 -8.58 47.21
C GLU A 157 49.13 -8.68 48.75
N ALA A 158 48.91 -7.58 49.46
CA ALA A 158 48.73 -7.54 50.91
C ALA A 158 47.26 -7.45 51.29
N ASN A 159 46.86 -8.24 52.30
CA ASN A 159 45.51 -8.18 52.88
C ASN A 159 45.52 -7.21 54.07
N ASN A 160 44.81 -6.09 53.96
CA ASN A 160 44.67 -5.11 55.03
C ASN A 160 43.29 -5.25 55.67
N VAL A 161 43.24 -5.57 56.97
CA VAL A 161 41.98 -5.64 57.71
C VAL A 161 41.52 -4.23 58.05
N VAL A 162 40.37 -3.83 57.49
CA VAL A 162 39.77 -2.50 57.67
C VAL A 162 38.83 -2.49 58.87
N VAL A 163 37.95 -3.50 58.97
CA VAL A 163 36.95 -3.62 60.04
C VAL A 163 36.95 -5.02 60.62
N LYS A 164 36.77 -5.13 61.94
CA LYS A 164 36.59 -6.41 62.66
C LYS A 164 35.23 -6.44 63.34
N VAL A 165 34.33 -7.26 62.82
CA VAL A 165 32.98 -7.46 63.37
C VAL A 165 32.99 -8.68 64.28
N HIS A 166 32.53 -8.53 65.53
CA HIS A 166 32.38 -9.65 66.46
C HIS A 166 31.01 -10.31 66.25
N ILE A 167 30.99 -11.63 66.13
CA ILE A 167 29.77 -12.42 65.87
C ILE A 167 29.55 -13.46 66.97
N PRO A 168 28.31 -13.90 67.23
CA PRO A 168 28.02 -14.80 68.36
C PRO A 168 28.63 -16.20 68.21
N ALA A 169 28.78 -16.67 66.97
CA ALA A 169 29.38 -17.95 66.60
C ALA A 169 30.09 -17.83 65.24
N SER A 170 30.92 -18.80 64.87
CA SER A 170 31.59 -18.81 63.56
C SER A 170 30.56 -18.78 62.42
N ALA A 171 30.77 -17.93 61.43
CA ALA A 171 29.89 -17.83 60.27
C ALA A 171 30.07 -19.04 59.35
N GLU A 172 28.95 -19.62 58.88
CA GLU A 172 28.92 -20.69 57.89
C GLU A 172 28.89 -20.14 56.46
N ILE A 173 28.18 -19.03 56.25
CA ILE A 173 28.11 -18.31 54.97
C ILE A 173 28.10 -16.81 55.23
N ILE A 174 28.70 -16.06 54.31
CA ILE A 174 28.68 -14.60 54.26
C ILE A 174 28.27 -14.19 52.84
N CYS A 175 27.43 -13.18 52.73
CA CYS A 175 27.14 -12.44 51.51
C CYS A 175 27.46 -10.97 51.80
N TYR A 176 28.24 -10.34 50.92
CA TYR A 176 28.73 -8.98 51.11
C TYR A 176 28.33 -8.11 49.92
N SER A 177 27.61 -7.02 50.18
CA SER A 177 27.15 -6.07 49.18
C SER A 177 27.22 -4.65 49.76
N LYS A 178 27.86 -3.71 49.06
CA LYS A 178 28.10 -2.34 49.54
C LYS A 178 28.72 -2.32 50.93
N GLN A 179 27.98 -1.78 51.90
CA GLN A 179 28.36 -1.66 53.32
C GLN A 179 27.59 -2.66 54.21
N THR A 180 26.94 -3.67 53.62
CA THR A 180 26.09 -4.63 54.36
C THR A 180 26.64 -6.06 54.28
N LEU A 181 26.77 -6.70 55.43
CA LEU A 181 27.10 -8.12 55.57
C LEU A 181 25.86 -8.91 55.97
N CYS A 182 25.42 -9.84 55.12
CA CYS A 182 24.43 -10.84 55.48
C CYS A 182 25.14 -12.16 55.76
N PHE A 183 25.01 -12.72 56.96
CA PHE A 183 25.72 -13.94 57.34
C PHE A 183 24.85 -14.87 58.18
N ALA A 184 25.23 -16.14 58.22
CA ALA A 184 24.52 -17.17 58.99
C ALA A 184 25.47 -17.90 59.91
N THR A 185 25.01 -18.24 61.12
CA THR A 185 25.74 -19.10 62.07
C THR A 185 25.25 -20.54 61.95
N LYS A 186 25.27 -21.35 63.02
CA LYS A 186 24.60 -22.66 63.03
C LYS A 186 23.10 -22.57 63.34
N THR A 187 22.67 -21.43 63.88
CA THR A 187 21.37 -21.29 64.52
C THR A 187 20.57 -20.13 63.98
N ASP A 188 21.20 -19.07 63.46
CA ASP A 188 20.50 -17.83 63.13
C ASP A 188 21.14 -17.11 61.95
N TYR A 189 20.31 -16.39 61.20
CA TYR A 189 20.76 -15.41 60.21
C TYR A 189 20.86 -14.01 60.82
N PHE A 190 21.82 -13.23 60.32
CA PHE A 190 22.08 -11.87 60.74
C PHE A 190 22.38 -10.98 59.54
N VAL A 191 22.08 -9.70 59.71
CA VAL A 191 22.51 -8.62 58.83
C VAL A 191 23.27 -7.61 59.67
N HIS A 192 24.45 -7.22 59.21
CA HIS A 192 25.29 -6.23 59.87
C HIS A 192 25.60 -5.10 58.89
N ASP A 193 25.27 -3.88 59.28
CA ASP A 193 25.61 -2.67 58.56
C ASP A 193 26.96 -2.16 59.06
N LEU A 194 27.95 -2.08 58.17
CA LEU A 194 29.31 -1.64 58.46
C LEU A 194 29.38 -0.15 58.77
N GLN A 195 28.47 0.65 58.21
CA GLN A 195 28.45 2.11 58.41
C GLN A 195 27.92 2.45 59.81
N THR A 196 26.79 1.84 60.20
CA THR A 196 26.19 2.08 61.53
C THR A 196 26.75 1.16 62.61
N SER A 197 27.49 0.11 62.23
CA SER A 197 27.97 -0.96 63.12
C SER A 197 26.84 -1.68 63.89
N ILE A 198 25.62 -1.68 63.35
CA ILE A 198 24.45 -2.33 63.96
C ILE A 198 24.29 -3.74 63.36
N THR A 199 24.05 -4.73 64.23
CA THR A 199 23.72 -6.11 63.84
C THR A 199 22.25 -6.41 64.15
N HIS A 200 21.49 -6.78 63.13
CA HIS A 200 20.12 -7.26 63.24
C HIS A 200 20.09 -8.79 63.15
N SER A 201 19.43 -9.44 64.10
CA SER A 201 19.07 -10.87 64.00
C SER A 201 17.80 -11.00 63.17
N LEU A 202 17.77 -11.97 62.25
CA LEU A 202 16.66 -12.18 61.34
C LEU A 202 15.69 -13.25 61.86
N PHE A 203 16.04 -14.52 61.67
CA PHE A 203 15.23 -15.65 62.12
C PHE A 203 16.12 -16.87 62.44
N PRO A 204 15.68 -17.72 63.40
CA PRO A 204 16.39 -18.93 63.77
C PRO A 204 16.12 -20.07 62.77
N TYR A 205 17.07 -21.00 62.67
CA TYR A 205 16.96 -22.26 61.93
C TYR A 205 17.85 -23.35 62.56
N ASP A 206 17.68 -24.59 62.10
CA ASP A 206 18.56 -25.71 62.46
C ASP A 206 19.40 -26.09 61.23
N SER A 207 20.73 -25.94 61.33
CA SER A 207 21.68 -26.28 60.27
C SER A 207 21.67 -27.76 59.87
N THR A 208 21.13 -28.65 60.71
CA THR A 208 20.96 -30.08 60.37
C THR A 208 19.83 -30.29 59.37
N ILE A 209 18.80 -29.44 59.41
CA ILE A 209 17.62 -29.49 58.54
C ILE A 209 17.84 -28.59 57.32
N VAL A 210 18.17 -27.32 57.56
CA VAL A 210 18.33 -26.28 56.53
C VAL A 210 19.80 -26.10 56.22
N ARG A 211 20.17 -26.09 54.93
CA ARG A 211 21.52 -25.66 54.51
C ARG A 211 21.52 -24.14 54.48
N PRO A 212 22.37 -23.44 55.25
CA PRO A 212 22.37 -21.99 55.21
C PRO A 212 22.85 -21.48 53.86
N LEU A 213 22.02 -20.66 53.22
CA LEU A 213 22.26 -20.10 51.89
C LEU A 213 21.80 -18.64 51.90
N ALA A 214 22.59 -17.77 51.29
CA ALA A 214 22.29 -16.35 51.17
C ALA A 214 22.79 -15.85 49.81
N VAL A 215 21.94 -15.12 49.09
CA VAL A 215 22.32 -14.43 47.84
C VAL A 215 21.78 -13.01 47.84
N CYS A 216 22.58 -12.07 47.37
CA CYS A 216 22.16 -10.69 47.14
C CYS A 216 21.31 -10.62 45.87
N VAL A 217 20.10 -10.06 45.96
CA VAL A 217 19.20 -9.91 44.81
C VAL A 217 18.96 -8.45 44.43
N ASP A 218 19.30 -7.50 45.29
CA ASP A 218 19.21 -6.06 45.06
C ASP A 218 20.21 -5.31 45.97
N GLN A 219 20.34 -4.01 45.80
CA GLN A 219 21.24 -3.17 46.59
C GLN A 219 21.05 -3.31 48.11
N ASP A 220 19.82 -3.56 48.57
CA ASP A 220 19.43 -3.67 49.98
C ASP A 220 18.59 -4.93 50.28
N GLU A 221 18.67 -5.97 49.45
CA GLU A 221 17.79 -7.15 49.58
C GLU A 221 18.54 -8.47 49.36
N PHE A 222 18.32 -9.41 50.27
CA PHE A 222 18.89 -10.75 50.28
C PHE A 222 17.80 -11.81 50.26
N VAL A 223 18.10 -12.94 49.63
CA VAL A 223 17.29 -14.16 49.68
C VAL A 223 18.01 -15.22 50.50
N LEU A 224 17.31 -15.78 51.48
CA LEU A 224 17.84 -16.68 52.50
C LEU A 224 17.07 -18.00 52.51
N SER A 225 17.75 -19.10 52.81
CA SER A 225 17.07 -20.40 52.94
C SER A 225 16.38 -20.51 54.29
N GLY A 226 15.10 -20.83 54.26
CA GLY A 226 14.25 -21.05 55.43
C GLY A 226 13.90 -22.52 55.63
N ILE A 227 13.15 -22.78 56.70
CA ILE A 227 12.59 -24.10 56.99
C ILE A 227 11.53 -24.50 55.95
N GLN A 228 11.31 -25.80 55.78
CA GLN A 228 10.25 -26.36 54.92
C GLN A 228 10.28 -25.85 53.47
N GLY A 229 11.47 -25.67 52.88
CA GLY A 229 11.59 -25.25 51.47
C GLY A 229 11.16 -23.81 51.20
N LEU A 230 11.14 -22.95 52.22
CA LEU A 230 10.85 -21.52 52.03
C LEU A 230 12.11 -20.73 51.67
N ALA A 231 12.00 -19.80 50.71
CA ALA A 231 13.02 -18.78 50.47
C ALA A 231 12.55 -17.44 51.07
N MET A 232 13.27 -16.96 52.08
CA MET A 232 12.93 -15.77 52.86
C MET A 232 13.63 -14.54 52.30
N PHE A 233 12.96 -13.39 52.28
CA PHE A 233 13.60 -12.12 51.93
C PHE A 233 13.97 -11.34 53.19
N ALA A 234 15.14 -10.71 53.16
CA ALA A 234 15.59 -9.82 54.23
C ALA A 234 16.28 -8.59 53.63
N THR A 235 16.17 -7.45 54.31
CA THR A 235 16.80 -6.18 53.92
C THR A 235 17.99 -5.83 54.80
N SER A 236 18.79 -4.84 54.40
CA SER A 236 19.88 -4.28 55.22
C SER A 236 19.42 -3.84 56.62
N ALA A 237 18.17 -3.37 56.73
CA ALA A 237 17.52 -2.98 58.00
C ALA A 237 16.99 -4.16 58.85
N GLY A 238 17.21 -5.42 58.44
CA GLY A 238 16.75 -6.60 59.16
C GLY A 238 15.27 -6.95 58.98
N ASN A 239 14.55 -6.25 58.10
CA ASN A 239 13.12 -6.47 57.85
C ASN A 239 12.90 -7.31 56.59
N SER A 240 11.78 -8.05 56.55
CA SER A 240 11.32 -8.67 55.31
C SER A 240 10.51 -7.68 54.47
N SER A 241 10.91 -7.52 53.21
CA SER A 241 10.27 -6.67 52.21
C SER A 241 9.02 -7.32 51.58
N ARG A 242 8.91 -8.65 51.63
CA ARG A 242 7.90 -9.42 50.88
C ARG A 242 7.69 -10.83 51.43
N ALA A 243 6.58 -11.45 51.06
CA ALA A 243 6.27 -12.82 51.47
C ALA A 243 7.32 -13.82 50.95
N PRO A 244 7.59 -14.91 51.69
CA PRO A 244 8.54 -15.96 51.27
C PRO A 244 8.10 -16.65 49.98
N LEU A 245 9.06 -17.12 49.18
CA LEU A 245 8.77 -18.02 48.06
C LEU A 245 8.59 -19.43 48.59
N ASN A 246 7.54 -20.11 48.15
CA ASN A 246 7.29 -21.51 48.47
C ASN A 246 7.94 -22.39 47.39
N CYS A 247 9.01 -23.08 47.75
CA CYS A 247 9.75 -24.00 46.87
C CYS A 247 9.38 -25.46 47.16
N GLY A 248 8.15 -25.71 47.62
CA GLY A 248 7.71 -27.04 48.03
C GLY A 248 8.22 -27.42 49.42
N ILE A 249 8.26 -28.73 49.70
CA ILE A 249 8.58 -29.29 51.03
C ILE A 249 10.07 -29.64 51.15
N LYS A 250 10.79 -29.69 50.01
CA LYS A 250 12.15 -30.21 49.93
C LYS A 250 13.18 -29.18 50.35
N LYS A 251 14.37 -29.67 50.67
CA LYS A 251 15.48 -28.83 51.11
C LYS A 251 15.98 -28.00 49.93
N ILE A 252 16.21 -26.71 50.17
CA ILE A 252 16.87 -25.85 49.20
C ILE A 252 18.38 -26.12 49.28
N VAL A 253 18.97 -26.35 48.11
CA VAL A 253 20.36 -26.76 47.97
C VAL A 253 21.24 -25.62 47.46
N SER A 254 20.71 -24.74 46.59
CA SER A 254 21.43 -23.59 46.06
C SER A 254 20.50 -22.47 45.58
N PHE A 255 21.01 -21.23 45.59
CA PHE A 255 20.36 -20.04 45.03
C PHE A 255 21.24 -19.39 43.98
N VAL A 256 20.63 -18.94 42.90
CA VAL A 256 21.27 -18.09 41.91
C VAL A 256 20.32 -16.98 41.50
N PHE A 257 20.83 -15.75 41.46
CA PHE A 257 20.10 -14.61 40.96
C PHE A 257 20.69 -14.17 39.62
N HIS A 258 19.80 -14.04 38.61
CA HIS A 258 20.12 -13.46 37.32
C HIS A 258 18.89 -12.65 36.89
N TYR A 259 18.98 -11.33 36.95
CA TYR A 259 17.84 -10.45 36.72
C TYR A 259 17.11 -10.77 35.41
N PRO A 260 15.77 -10.89 35.40
CA PRO A 260 14.83 -10.65 36.50
C PRO A 260 14.44 -11.92 37.29
N PHE A 261 15.19 -13.01 37.20
CA PHE A 261 14.82 -14.31 37.77
C PHE A 261 15.66 -14.71 38.98
N ILE A 262 15.01 -15.42 39.91
CA ILE A 262 15.63 -16.12 41.03
C ILE A 262 15.50 -17.61 40.72
N HIS A 263 16.64 -18.27 40.59
CA HIS A 263 16.75 -19.70 40.35
C HIS A 263 17.03 -20.39 41.68
N ILE A 264 16.21 -21.38 42.02
CA ILE A 264 16.25 -22.09 43.29
C ILE A 264 16.39 -23.58 42.98
N LEU A 265 17.51 -24.16 43.39
CA LEU A 265 17.75 -25.59 43.24
C LEU A 265 17.33 -26.31 44.52
N SER A 266 16.40 -27.25 44.39
CA SER A 266 16.05 -28.22 45.43
C SER A 266 16.76 -29.56 45.18
N ASP A 267 16.51 -30.57 46.02
CA ASP A 267 17.15 -31.89 45.89
C ASP A 267 16.82 -32.62 44.56
N ASP A 268 15.74 -32.27 43.87
CA ASP A 268 15.28 -32.94 42.65
C ASP A 268 14.81 -32.02 41.53
N SER A 269 14.60 -30.74 41.79
CA SER A 269 14.15 -29.81 40.75
C SER A 269 14.74 -28.42 40.88
N LEU A 270 14.97 -27.80 39.73
CA LEU A 270 15.28 -26.39 39.57
C LEU A 270 13.98 -25.61 39.38
N MET A 271 13.71 -24.66 40.27
CA MET A 271 12.54 -23.81 40.24
C MET A 271 12.94 -22.39 39.86
N VAL A 272 12.20 -21.80 38.92
CA VAL A 272 12.43 -20.43 38.44
C VAL A 272 11.30 -19.53 38.92
N PHE A 273 11.66 -18.48 39.65
CA PHE A 273 10.75 -17.45 40.12
C PHE A 273 11.12 -16.12 39.47
N ARG A 274 10.12 -15.32 39.08
CA ARG A 274 10.37 -13.94 38.67
C ARG A 274 10.54 -13.09 39.93
N LYS A 275 11.64 -12.33 40.03
CA LYS A 275 11.81 -11.34 41.10
C LYS A 275 10.69 -10.30 40.97
N PRO A 276 9.87 -10.07 42.00
CA PRO A 276 8.86 -9.03 41.95
C PRO A 276 9.55 -7.67 42.04
N GLY A 277 9.51 -6.88 40.98
CA GLY A 277 10.26 -5.62 40.90
C GLY A 277 9.64 -4.48 41.72
N ARG A 278 10.48 -3.70 42.40
CA ARG A 278 10.34 -2.23 42.40
C ARG A 278 11.01 -1.77 41.11
N TRP A 279 10.23 -1.29 40.14
CA TRP A 279 10.81 -0.78 38.89
C TRP A 279 11.71 0.42 39.19
N PRO A 280 12.90 0.53 38.57
CA PRO A 280 13.67 1.77 38.59
C PRO A 280 12.80 2.91 38.04
N ARG A 281 12.76 4.06 38.73
CA ARG A 281 11.98 5.25 38.33
C ARG A 281 12.19 5.68 36.86
N LEU A 282 13.29 5.27 36.22
CA LEU A 282 13.62 5.58 34.82
C LEU A 282 12.76 4.82 33.79
N LEU A 283 12.33 3.58 34.07
CA LEU A 283 11.40 2.84 33.19
C LEU A 283 9.97 3.38 33.29
N LEU A 284 9.60 3.94 34.44
CA LEU A 284 8.33 4.64 34.62
C LEU A 284 8.26 5.92 33.77
N PHE A 285 9.40 6.57 33.52
CA PHE A 285 9.48 7.79 32.70
C PHE A 285 9.42 7.51 31.19
N LEU A 286 9.98 6.38 30.73
CA LEU A 286 10.01 6.03 29.30
C LEU A 286 8.67 5.50 28.79
N VAL A 287 7.91 4.76 29.62
CA VAL A 287 6.56 4.26 29.25
C VAL A 287 5.53 5.40 29.22
N VAL A 288 5.71 6.47 29.99
CA VAL A 288 4.75 7.60 30.04
C VAL A 288 4.89 8.56 28.85
N PHE A 289 6.04 8.61 28.16
CA PHE A 289 6.27 9.62 27.12
C PHE A 289 6.07 9.17 25.66
N LYS A 290 5.80 7.89 25.37
CA LYS A 290 5.74 7.41 23.97
C LYS A 290 4.39 6.95 23.43
N THR A 291 3.30 7.05 24.19
CA THR A 291 1.95 6.70 23.70
C THR A 291 0.88 7.68 24.19
N LEU A 292 0.95 8.92 23.72
CA LEU A 292 -0.22 9.80 23.63
C LEU A 292 -0.99 9.48 22.34
N GLN A 293 -1.75 8.39 22.38
CA GLN A 293 -2.99 8.16 21.61
C GLN A 293 -3.38 6.70 21.81
N TYR A 294 -4.19 6.44 22.83
CA TYR A 294 -5.28 5.44 22.90
C TYR A 294 -5.68 5.36 24.38
N ASN A 295 -6.95 5.68 24.64
CA ASN A 295 -7.54 5.60 25.97
C ASN A 295 -7.59 4.13 26.43
N ASP A 296 -7.47 3.96 27.75
CA ASP A 296 -7.59 2.73 28.56
C ASP A 296 -6.36 1.80 28.66
N PHE A 297 -5.28 2.29 29.30
CA PHE A 297 -4.26 1.41 29.87
C PHE A 297 -4.45 1.23 31.37
N LYS A 298 -4.95 0.06 31.75
CA LYS A 298 -4.92 -0.46 33.12
C LYS A 298 -3.55 -1.13 33.32
N ILE A 299 -2.57 -0.44 33.91
CA ILE A 299 -1.29 -1.07 34.31
C ILE A 299 -1.60 -2.08 35.42
N LEU A 300 -1.80 -3.34 35.05
CA LEU A 300 -1.93 -4.45 35.99
C LEU A 300 -0.53 -4.80 36.50
N PHE A 301 -0.19 -4.28 37.67
CA PHE A 301 0.96 -4.74 38.45
C PHE A 301 0.69 -6.17 38.94
N VAL A 302 0.93 -7.18 38.11
CA VAL A 302 0.86 -8.57 38.54
C VAL A 302 2.14 -8.88 39.34
N HIS A 303 2.08 -8.63 40.65
CA HIS A 303 3.08 -9.12 41.61
C HIS A 303 2.89 -10.62 41.79
N ASP A 304 3.26 -11.42 40.79
CA ASP A 304 3.11 -12.86 40.86
C ASP A 304 4.37 -13.49 41.46
N GLN A 305 4.35 -13.78 42.76
CA GLN A 305 5.37 -14.61 43.42
C GLN A 305 5.21 -16.11 43.09
N LYS A 306 4.48 -16.44 42.01
CA LYS A 306 4.35 -17.82 41.54
C LYS A 306 5.62 -18.29 40.85
N MET A 307 5.87 -19.58 41.03
CA MET A 307 6.82 -20.34 40.22
C MET A 307 6.44 -20.20 38.74
N LYS A 308 7.42 -19.96 37.88
CA LYS A 308 7.24 -19.78 36.43
C LYS A 308 7.64 -21.03 35.64
N GLN A 309 8.56 -21.81 36.17
CA GLN A 309 8.99 -23.05 35.58
C GLN A 309 9.59 -23.94 36.67
N GLU A 310 9.34 -25.24 36.56
CA GLU A 310 10.03 -26.29 37.31
C GLU A 310 10.72 -27.22 36.30
N ILE A 311 11.99 -27.53 36.53
CA ILE A 311 12.77 -28.45 35.69
C ILE A 311 13.31 -29.56 36.58
N GLU A 312 12.93 -30.79 36.31
CA GLU A 312 13.47 -31.96 37.01
C GLU A 312 14.98 -32.07 36.77
N CYS A 313 15.73 -32.20 37.86
CA CYS A 313 17.19 -32.20 37.88
C CYS A 313 17.66 -33.35 38.78
N ASP A 314 18.20 -34.42 38.18
CA ASP A 314 18.72 -35.53 38.97
C ASP A 314 20.10 -35.17 39.57
N LYS A 315 20.18 -35.21 40.91
CA LYS A 315 21.44 -35.21 41.69
C LYS A 315 22.32 -33.95 41.56
N SER A 316 21.76 -32.81 41.19
CA SER A 316 22.48 -31.53 41.18
C SER A 316 22.53 -30.92 42.58
N GLU A 317 23.72 -30.46 43.02
CA GLU A 317 23.91 -29.89 44.36
C GLU A 317 24.52 -28.48 44.37
N PHE A 318 25.00 -28.03 43.22
CA PHE A 318 25.64 -26.74 43.07
C PHE A 318 25.04 -26.00 41.88
N MET A 319 24.82 -24.70 42.06
CA MET A 319 24.38 -23.78 41.02
C MET A 319 25.17 -22.48 41.14
N CYS A 320 25.59 -21.92 40.02
CA CYS A 320 26.31 -20.64 39.99
C CYS A 320 25.90 -19.81 38.77
N ASN A 321 25.88 -18.48 38.94
CA ASN A 321 25.78 -17.53 37.84
C ASN A 321 27.18 -17.01 37.54
N ILE A 322 27.63 -17.23 36.32
CA ILE A 322 28.94 -16.87 35.82
C ILE A 322 28.73 -15.96 34.62
N ASP A 323 28.98 -14.66 34.78
CA ASP A 323 28.81 -13.63 33.75
C ASP A 323 27.46 -13.69 33.01
N GLY A 324 26.38 -14.02 33.73
CA GLY A 324 25.02 -14.10 33.20
C GLY A 324 24.60 -15.49 32.69
N ARG A 325 25.51 -16.46 32.67
CA ARG A 325 25.22 -17.87 32.34
C ARG A 325 25.05 -18.67 33.62
N ILE A 326 24.02 -19.51 33.68
CA ILE A 326 23.72 -20.30 34.88
C ILE A 326 24.14 -21.74 34.63
N PHE A 327 24.93 -22.28 35.55
CA PHE A 327 25.42 -23.65 35.48
C PHE A 327 24.99 -24.46 36.68
N LEU A 328 24.73 -25.75 36.46
CA LEU A 328 24.37 -26.72 37.49
C LEU A 328 25.34 -27.90 37.50
N SER A 329 25.67 -28.38 38.68
CA SER A 329 26.57 -29.52 38.87
C SER A 329 26.13 -30.41 40.03
N GLY A 330 26.20 -31.72 39.85
CA GLY A 330 26.16 -32.69 40.94
C GLY A 330 27.53 -32.89 41.61
N ARG A 331 27.58 -33.69 42.68
CA ARG A 331 28.86 -34.16 43.28
C ARG A 331 29.63 -35.11 42.38
N ARG A 332 28.87 -35.94 41.67
CA ARG A 332 29.28 -36.85 40.58
C ARG A 332 28.11 -36.92 39.63
N GLY A 333 28.37 -36.70 38.34
CA GLY A 333 27.34 -36.71 37.31
C GLY A 333 27.57 -35.65 36.26
N ASN A 334 26.48 -35.08 35.77
CA ASN A 334 26.48 -34.18 34.63
C ASN A 334 26.72 -32.73 35.07
N PHE A 335 27.46 -32.02 34.23
CA PHE A 335 27.57 -30.57 34.28
C PHE A 335 26.61 -29.98 33.24
N TYR A 336 25.69 -29.16 33.72
CA TYR A 336 24.62 -28.59 32.90
C TYR A 336 24.77 -27.07 32.76
N GLU A 337 24.33 -26.55 31.62
CA GLU A 337 24.08 -25.13 31.40
C GLU A 337 22.57 -24.90 31.25
N LEU A 338 22.07 -23.85 31.89
CA LEU A 338 20.70 -23.38 31.73
C LEU A 338 20.67 -22.29 30.66
N THR A 339 20.11 -22.60 29.48
CA THR A 339 20.03 -21.68 28.34
C THR A 339 18.62 -21.08 28.24
N PRO A 340 18.47 -19.75 28.07
CA PRO A 340 17.16 -19.14 27.87
C PRO A 340 16.60 -19.53 26.50
N ILE A 341 15.32 -19.90 26.47
CA ILE A 341 14.61 -20.20 25.20
C ILE A 341 14.28 -18.88 24.51
N GLN A 342 14.63 -18.77 23.23
CA GLN A 342 14.31 -17.58 22.44
C GLN A 342 12.79 -17.43 22.33
N TRP A 343 12.29 -16.19 22.42
CA TRP A 343 10.84 -15.93 22.39
C TRP A 343 10.16 -16.46 21.12
N MET A 344 10.88 -16.49 19.99
CA MET A 344 10.36 -17.00 18.72
C MET A 344 10.04 -18.50 18.81
N ASP A 345 10.89 -19.27 19.49
CA ASP A 345 10.66 -20.71 19.67
C ASP A 345 9.46 -20.94 20.60
N GLN A 346 9.33 -20.14 21.65
CA GLN A 346 8.16 -20.17 22.55
C GLN A 346 6.86 -19.82 21.79
N ALA A 347 6.91 -18.82 20.90
CA ALA A 347 5.79 -18.44 20.07
C ALA A 347 5.41 -19.55 19.07
N GLN A 348 6.40 -20.22 18.47
CA GLN A 348 6.18 -21.36 17.57
C GLN A 348 5.56 -22.55 18.30
N ASP A 349 5.96 -22.83 19.54
CA ASP A 349 5.35 -23.87 20.37
C ASP A 349 3.86 -23.59 20.65
N LEU A 350 3.50 -22.31 20.87
CA LEU A 350 2.10 -21.90 21.03
C LEU A 350 1.30 -22.08 19.73
N LEU A 351 1.92 -21.80 18.58
CA LEU A 351 1.30 -22.08 17.28
C LEU A 351 1.12 -23.57 17.02
N ALA A 352 2.07 -24.41 17.42
CA ALA A 352 1.96 -25.86 17.30
C ALA A 352 0.79 -26.42 18.13
N LYS A 353 0.44 -25.76 19.24
CA LYS A 353 -0.74 -26.06 20.06
C LYS A 353 -2.04 -25.44 19.53
N ASN A 354 -1.99 -24.72 18.41
CA ASN A 354 -3.09 -23.99 17.81
C ASN A 354 -3.66 -22.85 18.70
N GLU A 355 -2.87 -22.31 19.64
CA GLU A 355 -3.25 -21.20 20.52
C GLU A 355 -2.83 -19.85 19.91
N VAL A 356 -3.47 -19.48 18.78
CA VAL A 356 -3.09 -18.29 17.98
C VAL A 356 -3.19 -16.98 18.77
N ASP A 357 -4.27 -16.77 19.52
CA ASP A 357 -4.48 -15.51 20.26
C ASP A 357 -3.50 -15.34 21.43
N ALA A 358 -3.12 -16.45 22.08
CA ALA A 358 -2.13 -16.45 23.15
C ALA A 358 -0.72 -16.16 22.57
N CYS A 359 -0.41 -16.73 21.41
CA CYS A 359 0.84 -16.50 20.69
C CYS A 359 1.01 -15.02 20.30
N LEU A 360 -0.02 -14.39 19.71
CA LEU A 360 0.03 -12.98 19.31
C LEU A 360 0.20 -12.06 20.52
N LYS A 361 -0.59 -12.25 21.59
CA LYS A 361 -0.46 -11.47 22.83
C LYS A 361 0.92 -11.62 23.49
N PHE A 362 1.46 -12.83 23.49
CA PHE A 362 2.79 -13.12 24.01
C PHE A 362 3.87 -12.35 23.22
N ALA A 363 3.82 -12.42 21.89
CA ALA A 363 4.81 -11.77 21.04
C ALA A 363 4.69 -10.23 21.08
N GLU A 364 3.47 -9.67 21.13
CA GLU A 364 3.24 -8.24 21.34
C GLU A 364 3.81 -7.75 22.67
N HIS A 365 3.58 -8.51 23.75
CA HIS A 365 4.12 -8.17 25.07
C HIS A 365 5.66 -8.19 25.08
N HIS A 366 6.27 -9.16 24.39
CA HIS A 366 7.72 -9.23 24.25
C HIS A 366 8.28 -8.01 23.50
N LEU A 367 7.64 -7.59 22.40
CA LEU A 367 8.04 -6.40 21.63
C LEU A 367 7.92 -5.09 22.43
N GLN A 368 6.93 -4.99 23.32
CA GLN A 368 6.76 -3.82 24.18
C GLN A 368 7.83 -3.70 25.27
N ILE A 369 8.42 -4.83 25.68
CA ILE A 369 9.46 -4.89 26.72
C ILE A 369 10.86 -4.75 26.10
N SER A 370 11.07 -5.28 24.90
CA SER A 370 12.36 -5.22 24.22
C SER A 370 12.68 -3.84 23.64
N ASP A 371 13.96 -3.51 23.55
CA ASP A 371 14.41 -2.36 22.75
C ASP A 371 14.00 -2.53 21.28
N PHE A 372 13.70 -1.41 20.61
CA PHE A 372 13.23 -1.41 19.23
C PHE A 372 14.29 -1.99 18.28
N ASP A 373 14.07 -3.21 17.80
CA ASP A 373 14.91 -3.90 16.82
C ASP A 373 14.08 -4.28 15.59
N THR A 374 14.51 -3.81 14.42
CA THR A 374 13.88 -4.10 13.12
C THR A 374 13.84 -5.60 12.84
N ASN A 375 14.84 -6.36 13.30
CA ASN A 375 14.87 -7.82 13.11
C ASN A 375 13.85 -8.55 13.97
N GLN A 376 13.47 -8.00 15.12
CA GLN A 376 12.41 -8.57 15.95
C GLN A 376 11.03 -8.27 15.35
N LEU A 377 10.87 -7.08 14.77
CA LEU A 377 9.65 -6.69 14.07
C LEU A 377 9.39 -7.57 12.83
N THR A 378 10.43 -7.88 12.04
CA THR A 378 10.29 -8.78 10.88
C THR A 378 9.93 -10.20 11.30
N LYS A 379 10.52 -10.72 12.38
CA LYS A 379 10.15 -12.01 12.97
C LYS A 379 8.70 -12.03 13.47
N PHE A 380 8.26 -10.95 14.10
CA PHE A 380 6.87 -10.80 14.54
C PHE A 380 5.89 -10.72 13.37
N ASN A 381 6.21 -9.95 12.33
CA ASN A 381 5.42 -9.90 11.11
C ASN A 381 5.31 -11.29 10.49
N PHE A 382 6.43 -12.01 10.35
CA PHE A 382 6.43 -13.40 9.87
C PHE A 382 5.53 -14.33 10.69
N LEU A 383 5.55 -14.21 12.03
CA LEU A 383 4.68 -14.96 12.92
C LEU A 383 3.20 -14.59 12.71
N LYS A 384 2.90 -13.30 12.55
CA LYS A 384 1.56 -12.77 12.31
C LYS A 384 0.98 -13.26 10.97
N GLN A 385 1.82 -13.35 9.94
CA GLN A 385 1.46 -13.95 8.65
C GLN A 385 1.06 -15.42 8.84
N LYS A 386 1.87 -16.23 9.54
CA LYS A 386 1.52 -17.63 9.87
C LYS A 386 0.18 -17.75 10.62
N CYS A 387 -0.06 -16.88 11.60
CA CYS A 387 -1.32 -16.81 12.33
C CYS A 387 -2.51 -16.54 11.40
N ALA A 388 -2.34 -15.60 10.47
CA ALA A 388 -3.36 -15.23 9.49
C ALA A 388 -3.75 -16.42 8.60
N PHE A 389 -2.78 -17.17 8.09
CA PHE A 389 -3.03 -18.38 7.29
C PHE A 389 -3.71 -19.48 8.13
N LEU A 390 -3.29 -19.72 9.37
CA LEU A 390 -3.94 -20.70 10.25
C LEU A 390 -5.43 -20.37 10.48
N LYS A 391 -5.76 -19.09 10.72
CA LYS A 391 -7.13 -18.60 10.87
C LYS A 391 -7.93 -18.71 9.57
N LEU A 392 -7.28 -18.46 8.44
CA LEU A 392 -7.87 -18.64 7.11
C LEU A 392 -8.27 -20.11 6.87
N PHE A 393 -7.39 -21.07 7.17
CA PHE A 393 -7.71 -22.50 7.07
C PHE A 393 -8.74 -22.98 8.10
N ALA A 394 -8.94 -22.25 9.20
CA ALA A 394 -9.99 -22.52 10.18
C ALA A 394 -11.38 -21.98 9.75
N GLY A 395 -11.44 -21.17 8.68
CA GLY A 395 -12.68 -20.53 8.20
C GLY A 395 -13.05 -19.23 8.93
N GLU A 396 -12.15 -18.67 9.74
CA GLU A 396 -12.35 -17.40 10.46
C GLU A 396 -11.95 -16.20 9.59
N TRP A 397 -12.72 -15.91 8.54
CA TRP A 397 -12.35 -14.91 7.50
C TRP A 397 -12.12 -13.49 8.03
N GLU A 398 -13.02 -12.95 8.86
CA GLU A 398 -12.91 -11.56 9.36
C GLU A 398 -11.61 -11.32 10.14
N VAL A 399 -11.25 -12.28 11.00
CA VAL A 399 -10.02 -12.22 11.79
C VAL A 399 -8.80 -12.39 10.88
N ALA A 400 -8.87 -13.34 9.93
CA ALA A 400 -7.81 -13.57 8.97
C ALA A 400 -7.56 -12.34 8.08
N LYS A 401 -8.60 -11.72 7.51
CA LYS A 401 -8.53 -10.51 6.68
C LYS A 401 -7.79 -9.39 7.39
N LYS A 402 -8.15 -9.10 8.65
CA LYS A 402 -7.47 -8.10 9.47
C LYS A 402 -5.99 -8.43 9.66
N LEU A 403 -5.67 -9.68 10.02
CA LEU A 403 -4.29 -10.12 10.23
C LEU A 403 -3.46 -10.10 8.94
N LEU A 404 -4.03 -10.48 7.79
CA LEU A 404 -3.37 -10.46 6.48
C LEU A 404 -2.98 -9.02 6.08
N ILE A 405 -3.90 -8.07 6.27
CA ILE A 405 -3.67 -6.64 5.96
C ILE A 405 -2.61 -6.05 6.89
N GLU A 406 -2.73 -6.28 8.21
CA GLU A 406 -1.81 -5.71 9.20
C GLU A 406 -0.41 -6.35 9.17
N SER A 407 -0.24 -7.51 8.51
CA SER A 407 1.06 -8.19 8.40
C SER A 407 1.68 -8.08 7.01
N GLU A 408 1.10 -7.26 6.13
CA GLU A 408 1.61 -7.00 4.77
C GLU A 408 1.88 -8.29 3.99
N VAL A 409 0.95 -9.26 4.07
CA VAL A 409 1.10 -10.53 3.33
C VAL A 409 1.11 -10.27 1.84
N ASN A 410 2.04 -10.92 1.13
CA ASN A 410 2.08 -10.86 -0.32
C ASN A 410 0.74 -11.39 -0.90
N PRO A 411 -0.02 -10.56 -1.65
CA PRO A 411 -1.32 -10.97 -2.19
C PRO A 411 -1.23 -12.20 -3.10
N ALA A 412 -0.07 -12.46 -3.70
CA ALA A 412 0.18 -13.67 -4.50
C ALA A 412 -0.01 -14.95 -3.68
N ASP A 413 0.44 -14.98 -2.43
CA ASP A 413 0.31 -16.16 -1.55
C ASP A 413 -1.15 -16.45 -1.23
N VAL A 414 -1.98 -15.40 -1.11
CA VAL A 414 -3.43 -15.55 -0.93
C VAL A 414 -4.10 -16.03 -2.22
N THR A 415 -3.75 -15.49 -3.39
CA THR A 415 -4.32 -15.95 -4.68
C THR A 415 -4.04 -17.41 -4.97
N ASN A 416 -2.89 -17.92 -4.52
CA ASN A 416 -2.44 -19.28 -4.77
C ASN A 416 -3.24 -20.33 -3.99
N LEU A 417 -3.95 -19.95 -2.92
CA LEU A 417 -4.84 -20.83 -2.15
C LEU A 417 -6.17 -21.16 -2.85
N PHE A 418 -6.51 -20.43 -3.92
CA PHE A 418 -7.79 -20.58 -4.62
C PHE A 418 -7.54 -21.04 -6.06
N LYS A 419 -8.02 -22.24 -6.38
CA LYS A 419 -7.82 -22.88 -7.70
C LYS A 419 -8.36 -22.05 -8.85
N GLU A 420 -9.44 -21.30 -8.64
CA GLU A 420 -10.08 -20.45 -9.64
C GLU A 420 -9.28 -19.18 -9.93
N LEU A 421 -8.48 -18.71 -8.96
CA LEU A 421 -7.71 -17.46 -9.05
C LEU A 421 -6.24 -17.69 -9.40
N ARG A 422 -5.68 -18.83 -9.02
CA ARG A 422 -4.25 -19.14 -9.21
C ARG A 422 -3.84 -19.11 -10.69
N PHE A 423 -2.58 -18.76 -10.90
CA PHE A 423 -1.90 -18.81 -12.20
C PHE A 423 -0.84 -19.92 -12.11
N GLY A 424 -1.02 -21.01 -12.87
CA GLY A 424 -0.16 -22.19 -12.81
C GLY A 424 -0.47 -23.18 -11.68
N ASP A 425 0.54 -23.98 -11.32
CA ASP A 425 0.47 -25.01 -10.28
C ASP A 425 0.65 -24.43 -8.87
N PHE A 426 0.07 -25.11 -7.88
CA PHE A 426 0.13 -24.70 -6.48
C PHE A 426 1.58 -24.60 -5.98
N GLN A 427 1.98 -23.42 -5.50
CA GLN A 427 3.31 -23.22 -4.90
C GLN A 427 3.23 -23.23 -3.36
N LYS A 428 4.12 -23.95 -2.69
CA LYS A 428 4.16 -23.92 -1.22
C LYS A 428 4.74 -22.58 -0.75
N SER A 429 3.97 -21.82 0.03
CA SER A 429 4.51 -20.66 0.75
C SER A 429 5.20 -21.10 2.04
N SER A 430 6.08 -20.26 2.58
CA SER A 430 6.74 -20.53 3.87
C SER A 430 5.80 -20.38 5.09
N PHE A 431 4.53 -20.01 4.85
CA PHE A 431 3.57 -19.63 5.88
C PHE A 431 2.55 -20.72 6.21
N HIS A 432 2.36 -21.71 5.34
CA HIS A 432 1.46 -22.84 5.57
C HIS A 432 2.06 -24.17 5.10
N GLU A 433 1.82 -25.23 5.87
CA GLU A 433 2.20 -26.60 5.52
C GLU A 433 1.10 -27.36 4.78
N LYS A 434 -0.14 -26.84 4.80
CA LYS A 434 -1.31 -27.47 4.18
C LYS A 434 -1.33 -27.23 2.66
N ASP A 435 -1.66 -28.31 1.94
CA ASP A 435 -1.78 -28.38 0.46
C ASP A 435 -3.25 -28.42 0.00
N GLU A 436 -4.16 -27.83 0.77
CA GLU A 436 -5.59 -27.86 0.49
C GLU A 436 -6.05 -26.56 -0.19
N ASP A 437 -6.66 -26.68 -1.38
CA ASP A 437 -7.36 -25.58 -2.04
C ASP A 437 -8.56 -25.14 -1.18
N LEU A 438 -8.66 -23.85 -0.88
CA LEU A 438 -9.79 -23.30 -0.14
C LEU A 438 -11.01 -23.10 -1.04
N LYS A 439 -12.21 -23.17 -0.47
CA LYS A 439 -13.44 -22.85 -1.20
C LYS A 439 -13.48 -21.35 -1.50
N LEU A 440 -13.72 -21.01 -2.76
CA LEU A 440 -13.83 -19.62 -3.20
C LEU A 440 -15.11 -18.97 -2.66
N ASN A 441 -14.96 -17.90 -1.87
CA ASN A 441 -16.03 -16.95 -1.59
C ASN A 441 -15.73 -15.63 -2.30
N VAL A 442 -16.50 -15.34 -3.36
CA VAL A 442 -16.23 -14.22 -4.27
C VAL A 442 -16.38 -12.87 -3.58
N GLU A 443 -17.36 -12.71 -2.69
CA GLU A 443 -17.63 -11.43 -2.01
C GLU A 443 -16.50 -11.09 -1.03
N GLU A 444 -16.18 -12.01 -0.14
CA GLU A 444 -15.13 -11.89 0.88
C GLU A 444 -13.76 -11.57 0.27
N LEU A 445 -13.36 -12.31 -0.77
CA LEU A 445 -12.07 -12.08 -1.46
C LEU A 445 -12.04 -10.76 -2.22
N THR A 446 -13.16 -10.36 -2.84
CA THR A 446 -13.24 -9.07 -3.54
C THR A 446 -13.03 -7.93 -2.56
N GLU A 447 -13.66 -7.97 -1.38
CA GLU A 447 -13.43 -6.96 -0.34
C GLU A 447 -11.99 -6.91 0.14
N TYR A 448 -11.32 -8.07 0.30
CA TYR A 448 -9.92 -8.12 0.70
C TYR A 448 -9.01 -7.49 -0.36
N PHE A 449 -9.13 -7.89 -1.63
CA PHE A 449 -8.27 -7.36 -2.68
C PHE A 449 -8.50 -5.87 -2.94
N LEU A 450 -9.74 -5.37 -2.81
CA LEU A 450 -10.04 -3.93 -2.87
C LEU A 450 -9.41 -3.17 -1.69
N ALA A 451 -9.52 -3.72 -0.47
CA ALA A 451 -8.90 -3.12 0.72
C ALA A 451 -7.38 -3.07 0.61
N VAL A 452 -6.74 -4.15 0.13
CA VAL A 452 -5.28 -4.21 -0.07
C VAL A 452 -4.84 -3.28 -1.20
N ARG A 453 -5.59 -3.20 -2.30
CA ARG A 453 -5.29 -2.29 -3.42
C ARG A 453 -5.24 -0.81 -3.00
N ALA A 454 -6.02 -0.42 -2.00
CA ALA A 454 -6.05 0.95 -1.50
C ALA A 454 -4.85 1.32 -0.59
N LEU A 455 -3.98 0.35 -0.25
CA LEU A 455 -2.85 0.54 0.65
C LEU A 455 -1.54 0.73 -0.11
N ASP A 456 -0.70 1.67 0.34
CA ASP A 456 0.55 2.03 -0.33
C ASP A 456 1.55 0.87 -0.43
N TRP A 457 1.61 0.03 0.60
CA TRP A 457 2.54 -1.10 0.65
C TRP A 457 2.26 -2.13 -0.45
N ALA A 458 1.02 -2.24 -0.93
CA ALA A 458 0.63 -3.23 -1.94
C ALA A 458 0.91 -2.79 -3.39
N SER A 459 1.49 -1.59 -3.58
CA SER A 459 1.79 -1.02 -4.91
C SER A 459 2.66 -1.93 -5.78
N TYR A 460 3.58 -2.70 -5.19
CA TYR A 460 4.40 -3.68 -5.92
C TYR A 460 3.60 -4.88 -6.47
N ALA A 461 2.47 -5.22 -5.85
CA ALA A 461 1.63 -6.37 -6.19
C ALA A 461 0.38 -5.98 -6.98
N THR A 462 0.24 -4.72 -7.38
CA THR A 462 -0.89 -4.16 -8.13
C THR A 462 -1.31 -5.05 -9.30
N GLN A 463 -0.36 -5.57 -10.08
CA GLN A 463 -0.66 -6.44 -11.22
C GLN A 463 -1.35 -7.75 -10.80
N THR A 464 -0.86 -8.40 -9.75
CA THR A 464 -1.42 -9.66 -9.23
C THR A 464 -2.80 -9.43 -8.62
N ILE A 465 -2.96 -8.32 -7.88
CA ILE A 465 -4.24 -7.92 -7.29
C ILE A 465 -5.28 -7.65 -8.38
N ASP A 466 -4.93 -6.87 -9.40
CA ASP A 466 -5.85 -6.51 -10.49
C ASP A 466 -6.26 -7.74 -11.31
N LYS A 467 -5.32 -8.66 -11.57
CA LYS A 467 -5.62 -9.94 -12.21
C LYS A 467 -6.61 -10.77 -11.39
N ALA A 468 -6.44 -10.85 -10.07
CA ALA A 468 -7.36 -11.57 -9.19
C ALA A 468 -8.75 -10.90 -9.17
N LEU A 469 -8.80 -9.56 -9.06
CA LEU A 469 -10.03 -8.78 -9.09
C LEU A 469 -10.79 -8.96 -10.41
N VAL A 470 -10.11 -8.96 -11.55
CA VAL A 470 -10.76 -9.19 -12.86
C VAL A 470 -11.41 -10.56 -12.95
N LYS A 471 -10.75 -11.62 -12.45
CA LYS A 471 -11.35 -12.96 -12.39
C LYS A 471 -12.57 -12.97 -11.45
N LEU A 472 -12.47 -12.36 -10.27
CA LEU A 472 -13.57 -12.25 -9.30
C LEU A 472 -14.76 -11.45 -9.85
N PHE A 473 -14.50 -10.34 -10.55
CA PHE A 473 -15.53 -9.52 -11.21
C PHE A 473 -16.18 -10.25 -12.38
N ALA A 474 -15.42 -11.04 -13.15
CA ALA A 474 -15.98 -11.89 -14.19
C ALA A 474 -16.89 -12.98 -13.60
N LEU A 475 -16.48 -13.64 -12.51
CA LEU A 475 -17.29 -14.66 -11.83
C LEU A 475 -18.58 -14.08 -11.20
N SER A 476 -18.51 -12.86 -10.66
CA SER A 476 -19.68 -12.16 -10.09
C SER A 476 -20.53 -11.42 -11.13
N LYS A 477 -20.13 -11.43 -12.41
CA LYS A 477 -20.78 -10.69 -13.51
C LYS A 477 -20.83 -9.17 -13.30
N ASN A 478 -19.94 -8.62 -12.47
CA ASN A 478 -19.82 -7.19 -12.21
C ASN A 478 -18.75 -6.58 -13.11
N TYR A 479 -19.10 -6.38 -14.38
CA TYR A 479 -18.12 -5.96 -15.39
C TYR A 479 -17.87 -4.45 -15.46
N GLU A 480 -18.69 -3.64 -14.80
CA GLU A 480 -18.46 -2.19 -14.70
C GLU A 480 -17.21 -1.91 -13.85
N ALA A 481 -17.04 -2.64 -12.75
CA ALA A 481 -15.87 -2.56 -11.88
C ALA A 481 -14.54 -2.88 -12.59
N ILE A 482 -14.56 -3.69 -13.67
CA ILE A 482 -13.37 -3.98 -14.48
C ILE A 482 -12.88 -2.71 -15.22
N ARG A 483 -13.78 -1.81 -15.60
CA ARG A 483 -13.43 -0.57 -16.31
C ARG A 483 -12.79 0.47 -15.39
N GLU A 484 -13.05 0.39 -14.09
CA GLU A 484 -12.49 1.27 -13.05
C GLU A 484 -11.03 0.88 -12.68
N LEU A 485 -10.54 -0.27 -13.16
CA LEU A 485 -9.15 -0.70 -12.94
C LEU A 485 -8.19 0.01 -13.91
N ASP A 486 -7.69 1.18 -13.48
CA ASP A 486 -6.86 2.09 -14.29
C ASP A 486 -5.54 1.51 -14.83
N SER A 487 -4.97 0.49 -14.18
CA SER A 487 -3.59 0.07 -14.45
C SER A 487 -3.41 -0.56 -15.84
N LYS A 488 -4.44 -1.19 -16.42
CA LYS A 488 -4.40 -2.05 -17.64
C LYS A 488 -3.27 -3.11 -17.67
N GLN A 489 -2.45 -3.22 -16.63
CA GLN A 489 -1.29 -4.11 -16.51
C GLN A 489 -1.69 -5.59 -16.34
N TRP A 490 -2.96 -5.83 -16.04
CA TRP A 490 -3.56 -7.14 -15.88
C TRP A 490 -3.96 -7.79 -17.22
N ASN A 491 -3.94 -7.05 -18.34
CA ASN A 491 -4.33 -7.57 -19.66
C ASN A 491 -3.20 -8.38 -20.33
N ASP A 492 -2.88 -9.53 -19.76
CA ASP A 492 -1.93 -10.50 -20.29
C ASP A 492 -2.61 -11.64 -21.09
N GLU A 493 -1.81 -12.42 -21.80
CA GLU A 493 -2.31 -13.53 -22.64
C GLU A 493 -3.00 -14.61 -21.80
N GLU A 494 -2.55 -14.79 -20.56
CA GLU A 494 -3.09 -15.78 -19.63
C GLU A 494 -4.50 -15.38 -19.17
N THR A 495 -4.73 -14.12 -18.80
CA THR A 495 -6.08 -13.61 -18.45
C THR A 495 -7.03 -13.68 -19.65
N ARG A 496 -6.56 -13.35 -20.86
CA ARG A 496 -7.35 -13.48 -22.09
C ARG A 496 -7.75 -14.92 -22.36
N SER A 497 -6.82 -15.87 -22.22
CA SER A 497 -7.09 -17.29 -22.41
C SER A 497 -8.08 -17.83 -21.38
N TRP A 498 -7.96 -17.39 -20.13
CA TRP A 498 -8.91 -17.75 -19.07
C TRP A 498 -10.33 -17.27 -19.40
N MET A 499 -10.51 -16.04 -19.90
CA MET A 499 -11.82 -15.51 -20.28
C MET A 499 -12.47 -16.28 -21.44
N LEU A 500 -11.67 -16.70 -22.44
CA LEU A 500 -12.15 -17.55 -23.52
C LEU A 500 -12.68 -18.90 -23.02
N ASN A 501 -12.02 -19.49 -22.01
CA ASN A 501 -12.46 -20.74 -21.40
C ASN A 501 -13.76 -20.59 -20.58
N HIS A 502 -14.08 -19.38 -20.12
CA HIS A 502 -15.29 -19.09 -19.33
C HIS A 502 -16.45 -18.53 -20.18
N GLU A 503 -16.36 -18.65 -21.51
CA GLU A 503 -17.39 -18.21 -22.48
C GLU A 503 -17.66 -16.68 -22.51
N GLU A 504 -16.77 -15.86 -21.95
CA GLU A 504 -16.88 -14.39 -21.93
C GLU A 504 -16.22 -13.76 -23.16
N PHE A 505 -16.73 -14.11 -24.35
CA PHE A 505 -16.10 -13.80 -25.64
C PHE A 505 -16.10 -12.30 -25.98
N ALA A 506 -17.14 -11.54 -25.64
CA ALA A 506 -17.21 -10.11 -25.95
C ALA A 506 -16.19 -9.31 -25.14
N LEU A 507 -16.05 -9.62 -23.84
CA LEU A 507 -15.06 -8.98 -22.98
C LEU A 507 -13.63 -9.36 -23.38
N ALA A 508 -13.40 -10.63 -23.75
CA ALA A 508 -12.10 -11.06 -24.25
C ALA A 508 -11.70 -10.29 -25.53
N ALA A 509 -12.64 -10.06 -26.46
CA ALA A 509 -12.40 -9.27 -27.67
C ALA A 509 -12.08 -7.81 -27.37
N ASP A 510 -12.83 -7.17 -26.46
CA ASP A 510 -12.59 -5.79 -26.02
C ASP A 510 -11.18 -5.63 -25.41
N LEU A 511 -10.74 -6.61 -24.63
CA LEU A 511 -9.42 -6.62 -24.01
C LEU A 511 -8.30 -6.90 -25.00
N MET A 512 -8.51 -7.80 -25.97
CA MET A 512 -7.56 -8.01 -27.08
C MET A 512 -7.35 -6.71 -27.86
N PHE A 513 -8.42 -5.97 -28.11
CA PHE A 513 -8.35 -4.67 -28.78
C PHE A 513 -7.54 -3.64 -27.96
N LEU A 514 -7.78 -3.56 -26.65
CA LEU A 514 -7.01 -2.69 -25.74
C LEU A 514 -5.52 -3.06 -25.66
N ALA A 515 -5.18 -4.34 -25.84
CA ALA A 515 -3.79 -4.81 -25.90
C ALA A 515 -3.10 -4.51 -27.25
N GLY A 516 -3.85 -4.00 -28.24
CA GLY A 516 -3.35 -3.74 -29.59
C GLY A 516 -3.41 -4.94 -30.55
N ASP A 517 -3.94 -6.09 -30.11
CA ASP A 517 -4.15 -7.26 -30.98
C ASP A 517 -5.48 -7.15 -31.72
N ASN A 518 -5.48 -6.23 -32.69
CA ASN A 518 -6.67 -5.89 -33.45
C ASN A 518 -7.15 -7.07 -34.32
N THR A 519 -6.25 -7.91 -34.80
CA THR A 519 -6.61 -9.04 -35.67
C THR A 519 -7.46 -10.08 -34.96
N ARG A 520 -7.04 -10.52 -33.76
CA ARG A 520 -7.77 -11.53 -32.98
C ARG A 520 -9.07 -10.97 -32.40
N ALA A 521 -9.07 -9.69 -31.99
CA ALA A 521 -10.27 -9.00 -31.51
C ALA A 521 -11.38 -8.97 -32.57
N PHE A 522 -11.06 -8.54 -33.80
CA PHE A 522 -12.04 -8.45 -34.88
C PHE A 522 -12.53 -9.81 -35.38
N GLU A 523 -11.68 -10.83 -35.38
CA GLU A 523 -12.11 -12.21 -35.69
C GLU A 523 -13.14 -12.70 -34.67
N LEU A 524 -12.90 -12.45 -33.38
CA LEU A 524 -13.82 -12.85 -32.31
C LEU A 524 -15.15 -12.06 -32.37
N TRP A 525 -15.10 -10.74 -32.58
CA TRP A 525 -16.30 -9.92 -32.82
C TRP A 525 -17.07 -10.36 -34.08
N LYS A 526 -16.38 -10.76 -35.16
CA LYS A 526 -17.01 -11.26 -36.39
C LYS A 526 -17.76 -12.56 -36.14
N ARG A 527 -17.18 -13.48 -35.35
CA ARG A 527 -17.83 -14.74 -34.93
C ARG A 527 -19.02 -14.50 -34.00
N LEU A 528 -18.96 -13.47 -33.15
CA LEU A 528 -20.09 -13.06 -32.32
C LEU A 528 -21.24 -12.47 -33.16
N GLY A 529 -20.94 -11.57 -34.10
CA GLY A 529 -21.98 -10.97 -34.94
C GLY A 529 -22.49 -11.87 -36.07
N SER A 530 -21.76 -12.91 -36.48
CA SER A 530 -22.28 -13.97 -37.37
C SER A 530 -23.21 -14.94 -36.64
N GLY A 531 -23.23 -14.91 -35.30
CA GLY A 531 -24.01 -15.82 -34.46
C GLY A 531 -23.37 -17.19 -34.23
N GLU A 532 -22.11 -17.39 -34.65
CA GLU A 532 -21.34 -18.61 -34.36
C GLU A 532 -21.02 -18.75 -32.87
N LEU A 533 -20.78 -17.62 -32.20
CA LEU A 533 -20.64 -17.52 -30.76
C LEU A 533 -21.78 -16.67 -30.20
N ARG A 534 -22.28 -17.00 -29.00
CA ARG A 534 -23.37 -16.26 -28.35
C ARG A 534 -22.86 -15.63 -27.08
N ASP A 535 -22.83 -14.31 -27.05
CA ASP A 535 -22.57 -13.51 -25.85
C ASP A 535 -23.63 -12.41 -25.77
N LYS A 536 -24.26 -12.27 -24.59
CA LYS A 536 -25.32 -11.26 -24.36
C LYS A 536 -24.79 -9.83 -24.42
N ARG A 537 -23.48 -9.63 -24.28
CA ARG A 537 -22.84 -8.30 -24.23
C ARG A 537 -22.30 -7.81 -25.57
N PHE A 538 -22.40 -8.60 -26.63
CA PHE A 538 -21.98 -8.14 -27.95
C PHE A 538 -22.83 -6.95 -28.39
N ASP A 539 -22.20 -5.78 -28.48
CA ASP A 539 -22.78 -4.56 -29.02
C ASP A 539 -21.99 -4.11 -30.26
N ALA A 540 -22.69 -3.99 -31.39
CA ALA A 540 -22.12 -3.48 -32.63
C ALA A 540 -21.64 -2.02 -32.48
N GLY A 541 -22.22 -1.25 -31.54
CA GLY A 541 -21.78 0.10 -31.21
C GLY A 541 -20.34 0.17 -30.68
N THR A 542 -19.96 -0.73 -29.77
CA THR A 542 -18.60 -0.82 -29.23
C THR A 542 -17.56 -1.08 -30.34
N VAL A 543 -17.90 -1.95 -31.30
CA VAL A 543 -17.03 -2.25 -32.45
C VAL A 543 -16.90 -1.03 -33.37
N LEU A 544 -17.96 -0.25 -33.56
CA LEU A 544 -17.93 1.00 -34.34
C LEU A 544 -17.04 2.08 -33.68
N GLU A 545 -17.07 2.21 -32.35
CA GLU A 545 -16.17 3.10 -31.62
C GLU A 545 -14.71 2.65 -31.76
N ALA A 546 -14.45 1.33 -31.66
CA ALA A 546 -13.12 0.76 -31.87
C ALA A 546 -12.57 1.03 -33.29
N LEU A 547 -13.42 1.08 -34.31
CA LEU A 547 -13.01 1.40 -35.67
C LEU A 547 -12.44 2.82 -35.84
N LYS A 548 -12.81 3.78 -34.98
CA LYS A 548 -12.32 5.17 -35.09
C LYS A 548 -10.83 5.31 -34.80
N THR A 549 -10.28 4.49 -33.90
CA THR A 549 -8.88 4.58 -33.46
C THR A 549 -7.92 3.76 -34.33
N MET A 550 -8.46 2.97 -35.27
CA MET A 550 -7.70 2.04 -36.11
C MET A 550 -6.83 2.72 -37.19
N SER A 551 -5.72 2.05 -37.53
CA SER A 551 -4.76 2.51 -38.55
C SER A 551 -4.59 1.54 -39.74
N SER A 552 -5.16 0.33 -39.70
CA SER A 552 -5.09 -0.64 -40.81
C SER A 552 -6.29 -0.50 -41.76
N ARG A 553 -6.02 -0.19 -43.03
CA ARG A 553 -7.07 0.02 -44.05
C ARG A 553 -7.83 -1.26 -44.41
N SER A 554 -7.15 -2.40 -44.51
CA SER A 554 -7.76 -3.67 -44.92
C SER A 554 -8.78 -4.20 -43.90
N ILE A 555 -8.44 -4.15 -42.61
CA ILE A 555 -9.34 -4.59 -41.52
C ILE A 555 -10.56 -3.67 -41.43
N VAL A 556 -10.36 -2.36 -41.60
CA VAL A 556 -11.46 -1.38 -41.59
C VAL A 556 -12.42 -1.61 -42.77
N GLU A 557 -11.91 -1.83 -43.98
CA GLU A 557 -12.75 -2.09 -45.15
C GLU A 557 -13.55 -3.40 -45.00
N GLU A 558 -12.94 -4.47 -44.49
CA GLU A 558 -13.63 -5.75 -44.25
C GLU A 558 -14.67 -5.62 -43.12
N SER A 559 -14.31 -4.95 -42.04
CA SER A 559 -15.19 -4.73 -40.88
C SER A 559 -16.38 -3.85 -41.24
N VAL A 560 -16.19 -2.81 -42.06
CA VAL A 560 -17.28 -1.95 -42.55
C VAL A 560 -18.24 -2.74 -43.45
N LYS A 561 -17.74 -3.61 -44.34
CA LYS A 561 -18.59 -4.50 -45.16
C LYS A 561 -19.43 -5.44 -44.30
N TRP A 562 -18.85 -5.99 -43.23
CA TRP A 562 -19.55 -6.87 -42.30
C TRP A 562 -20.55 -6.11 -41.42
N LEU A 563 -20.15 -5.03 -40.76
CA LEU A 563 -21.00 -4.23 -39.88
C LEU A 563 -22.19 -3.60 -40.63
N THR A 564 -22.05 -3.30 -41.92
CA THR A 564 -23.18 -2.79 -42.71
C THR A 564 -24.33 -3.80 -42.82
N LYS A 565 -24.05 -5.11 -42.70
CA LYS A 565 -25.09 -6.14 -42.65
C LYS A 565 -25.81 -6.19 -41.30
N LEU A 566 -25.15 -5.74 -40.23
CA LEU A 566 -25.65 -5.80 -38.84
C LEU A 566 -26.28 -4.47 -38.40
N ASP A 567 -25.54 -3.37 -38.52
CA ASP A 567 -26.00 -2.00 -38.23
C ASP A 567 -25.55 -1.01 -39.33
N PRO A 568 -26.32 -0.92 -40.44
CA PRO A 568 -26.03 0.04 -41.50
C PRO A 568 -26.19 1.51 -41.06
N SER A 569 -26.92 1.79 -39.97
CA SER A 569 -27.15 3.15 -39.48
C SER A 569 -25.96 3.69 -38.69
N GLY A 570 -25.37 2.85 -37.83
CA GLY A 570 -24.15 3.17 -37.08
C GLY A 570 -22.94 3.35 -37.99
N VAL A 571 -22.82 2.53 -39.04
CA VAL A 571 -21.77 2.68 -40.07
C VAL A 571 -21.86 4.05 -40.74
N ALA A 572 -23.05 4.45 -41.22
CA ALA A 572 -23.23 5.74 -41.91
C ALA A 572 -22.92 6.97 -41.04
N ARG A 573 -22.96 6.86 -39.70
CA ARG A 573 -22.57 7.94 -38.77
C ARG A 573 -21.07 7.94 -38.44
N THR A 574 -20.44 6.78 -38.51
CA THR A 574 -19.09 6.57 -38.01
C THR A 574 -18.03 6.71 -39.10
N VAL A 575 -18.38 6.45 -40.36
CA VAL A 575 -17.45 6.49 -41.51
C VAL A 575 -16.72 7.82 -41.67
N ASP A 576 -17.38 8.96 -41.43
CA ASP A 576 -16.74 10.29 -41.51
C ASP A 576 -15.79 10.58 -40.33
N LYS A 577 -15.92 9.84 -39.23
CA LYS A 577 -15.12 9.99 -38.00
C LYS A 577 -13.96 9.00 -37.93
N LEU A 578 -13.75 8.20 -38.97
CA LEU A 578 -12.64 7.25 -39.04
C LEU A 578 -11.33 8.00 -39.29
N LYS A 579 -10.25 7.56 -38.64
CA LYS A 579 -8.90 8.06 -38.88
C LYS A 579 -8.43 7.80 -40.32
N ILE A 580 -8.89 6.68 -40.93
CA ILE A 580 -8.59 6.32 -42.32
C ILE A 580 -9.72 6.82 -43.21
N LYS A 581 -9.39 7.69 -44.16
CA LYS A 581 -10.34 8.16 -45.18
C LYS A 581 -10.62 7.04 -46.18
N LEU A 582 -11.81 6.44 -46.08
CA LEU A 582 -12.33 5.51 -47.09
C LEU A 582 -12.76 6.29 -48.35
N SER A 583 -12.66 5.65 -49.52
CA SER A 583 -13.12 6.27 -50.76
C SER A 583 -14.63 6.40 -50.78
N PHE A 584 -15.11 7.51 -51.33
CA PHE A 584 -16.55 7.81 -51.42
C PHE A 584 -17.32 6.71 -52.18
N GLU A 585 -16.74 6.21 -53.28
CA GLU A 585 -17.30 5.14 -54.09
C GLU A 585 -17.48 3.83 -53.31
N PHE A 586 -16.49 3.47 -52.48
CA PHE A 586 -16.53 2.27 -51.65
C PHE A 586 -17.64 2.33 -50.60
N VAL A 587 -17.77 3.45 -49.90
CA VAL A 587 -18.80 3.64 -48.88
C VAL A 587 -20.19 3.61 -49.52
N CYS A 588 -20.34 4.24 -50.69
CA CYS A 588 -21.58 4.21 -51.43
C CYS A 588 -21.93 2.79 -51.89
N GLU A 589 -20.96 2.02 -52.38
CA GLU A 589 -21.16 0.61 -52.73
C GLU A 589 -21.64 -0.24 -51.56
N VAL A 590 -21.01 -0.09 -50.41
CA VAL A 590 -21.35 -0.87 -49.21
C VAL A 590 -22.77 -0.50 -48.71
N LEU A 591 -23.11 0.79 -48.72
CA LEU A 591 -24.42 1.29 -48.29
C LEU A 591 -25.52 1.17 -49.36
N LYS A 592 -25.25 0.71 -50.60
CA LYS A 592 -26.30 0.45 -51.62
C LYS A 592 -27.40 -0.46 -51.10
N SER A 593 -27.05 -1.42 -50.23
CA SER A 593 -27.99 -2.34 -49.59
C SER A 593 -28.97 -1.63 -48.63
N SER A 594 -28.62 -0.44 -48.12
CA SER A 594 -29.41 0.35 -47.17
C SER A 594 -29.65 1.78 -47.69
N ARG A 595 -30.63 1.92 -48.61
CA ARG A 595 -30.97 3.20 -49.27
C ARG A 595 -31.21 4.39 -48.32
N PRO A 596 -31.94 4.27 -47.19
CA PRO A 596 -32.15 5.41 -46.29
C PRO A 596 -30.86 5.95 -45.67
N ASN A 597 -29.93 5.06 -45.32
CA ASN A 597 -28.63 5.41 -44.73
C ASN A 597 -27.66 5.98 -45.79
N LEU A 598 -27.75 5.50 -47.03
CA LEU A 598 -27.05 6.08 -48.18
C LEU A 598 -27.49 7.54 -48.44
N ILE A 599 -28.81 7.81 -48.41
CA ILE A 599 -29.36 9.17 -48.58
C ILE A 599 -28.90 10.09 -47.44
N GLU A 600 -28.84 9.60 -46.21
CA GLU A 600 -28.36 10.38 -45.07
C GLU A 600 -26.86 10.69 -45.18
N PHE A 601 -26.05 9.70 -45.54
CA PHE A 601 -24.60 9.85 -45.70
C PHE A 601 -24.24 10.84 -46.81
N VAL A 602 -24.80 10.65 -48.02
CA VAL A 602 -24.54 11.54 -49.16
C VAL A 602 -25.10 12.94 -48.89
N GLY A 603 -26.26 13.05 -48.24
CA GLY A 603 -26.88 14.32 -47.87
C GLY A 603 -26.03 15.17 -46.92
N ARG A 604 -25.30 14.55 -45.97
CA ARG A 604 -24.36 15.28 -45.10
C ARG A 604 -23.18 15.84 -45.88
N ARG A 605 -22.62 15.05 -46.80
CA ARG A 605 -21.44 15.43 -47.60
C ARG A 605 -21.66 16.59 -48.57
N ILE A 606 -22.90 16.87 -48.99
CA ILE A 606 -23.22 17.98 -49.90
C ILE A 606 -22.96 19.34 -49.25
N VAL A 607 -23.14 19.45 -47.93
CA VAL A 607 -22.83 20.68 -47.19
C VAL A 607 -21.31 20.91 -47.12
N ASP A 608 -20.53 19.83 -47.12
CA ASP A 608 -19.08 19.88 -46.89
C ASP A 608 -18.25 19.88 -48.19
N THR A 609 -18.83 19.51 -49.34
CA THR A 609 -18.11 19.35 -50.61
C THR A 609 -18.87 19.94 -51.80
N GLU A 610 -18.16 20.72 -52.64
CA GLU A 610 -18.68 21.32 -53.88
C GLU A 610 -18.51 20.41 -55.12
N ASP A 611 -18.24 19.11 -54.94
CA ASP A 611 -17.99 18.19 -56.07
C ASP A 611 -19.26 17.95 -56.90
N PRO A 612 -19.31 18.37 -58.17
CA PRO A 612 -20.48 18.22 -59.03
C PRO A 612 -20.93 16.75 -59.20
N LYS A 613 -20.00 15.79 -59.13
CA LYS A 613 -20.33 14.36 -59.27
C LYS A 613 -21.10 13.83 -58.08
N VAL A 614 -20.74 14.27 -56.87
CA VAL A 614 -21.44 13.89 -55.63
C VAL A 614 -22.84 14.48 -55.61
N HIS A 615 -22.97 15.74 -56.04
CA HIS A 615 -24.26 16.40 -56.11
C HIS A 615 -25.19 15.77 -57.16
N GLN A 616 -24.65 15.38 -58.32
CA GLN A 616 -25.41 14.65 -59.35
C GLN A 616 -25.88 13.28 -58.82
N MET A 617 -24.98 12.52 -58.19
CA MET A 617 -25.32 11.21 -57.63
C MET A 617 -26.39 11.32 -56.53
N TYR A 618 -26.37 12.37 -55.71
CA TYR A 618 -27.40 12.61 -54.72
C TYR A 618 -28.77 12.87 -55.33
N LEU A 619 -28.82 13.71 -56.38
CA LEU A 619 -30.07 13.99 -57.09
C LEU A 619 -30.63 12.72 -57.72
N ASP A 620 -29.79 11.90 -58.35
CA ASP A 620 -30.20 10.64 -58.96
C ASP A 620 -30.76 9.66 -57.91
N ILE A 621 -30.09 9.52 -56.75
CA ILE A 621 -30.58 8.69 -55.63
C ILE A 621 -31.92 9.19 -55.10
N LEU A 622 -32.11 10.51 -54.95
CA LEU A 622 -33.37 11.08 -54.47
C LEU A 622 -34.50 10.96 -55.49
N ILE A 623 -34.21 11.13 -56.78
CA ILE A 623 -35.17 10.93 -57.86
C ILE A 623 -35.63 9.46 -57.85
N ASP A 624 -34.70 8.52 -57.79
CA ASP A 624 -35.02 7.09 -57.73
C ASP A 624 -35.79 6.71 -56.46
N GLU A 625 -35.46 7.30 -55.31
CA GLU A 625 -36.22 7.09 -54.07
C GLU A 625 -37.66 7.58 -54.19
N VAL A 626 -37.88 8.74 -54.80
CA VAL A 626 -39.25 9.26 -55.03
C VAL A 626 -40.00 8.39 -56.03
N LYS A 627 -39.33 7.82 -57.05
CA LYS A 627 -39.94 6.87 -57.99
C LYS A 627 -40.35 5.55 -57.34
N ILE A 628 -39.62 5.11 -56.31
CA ILE A 628 -39.81 3.81 -55.65
C ILE A 628 -40.80 3.89 -54.48
N SER A 629 -40.64 4.86 -53.57
CA SER A 629 -41.42 4.92 -52.32
C SER A 629 -42.59 5.90 -52.33
N GLU A 630 -42.69 6.78 -53.33
CA GLU A 630 -43.64 7.92 -53.38
C GLU A 630 -43.71 8.76 -52.09
N SER A 631 -42.67 8.69 -51.25
CA SER A 631 -42.67 9.32 -49.93
C SER A 631 -42.63 10.84 -50.03
N GLN A 632 -43.61 11.50 -49.40
CA GLN A 632 -43.64 12.97 -49.28
C GLN A 632 -42.39 13.53 -48.57
N LYS A 633 -41.75 12.74 -47.69
CA LYS A 633 -40.51 13.13 -47.01
C LYS A 633 -39.32 13.15 -47.97
N ALA A 634 -39.22 12.17 -48.87
CA ALA A 634 -38.18 12.14 -49.91
C ALA A 634 -38.41 13.26 -50.94
N ARG A 635 -39.66 13.52 -51.33
CA ARG A 635 -40.02 14.61 -52.24
C ARG A 635 -39.67 15.98 -51.66
N ARG A 636 -39.94 16.23 -50.38
CA ARG A 636 -39.50 17.46 -49.69
C ARG A 636 -37.98 17.61 -49.65
N LYS A 637 -37.22 16.52 -49.46
CA LYS A 637 -35.75 16.55 -49.49
C LYS A 637 -35.24 16.87 -50.90
N LEU A 638 -35.80 16.26 -51.94
CA LEU A 638 -35.48 16.55 -53.35
C LEU A 638 -35.72 18.03 -53.68
N ARG A 639 -36.88 18.58 -53.30
CA ARG A 639 -37.20 20.00 -53.55
C ARG A 639 -36.23 20.97 -52.87
N ARG A 640 -35.74 20.64 -51.67
CA ARG A 640 -34.72 21.44 -50.98
C ARG A 640 -33.36 21.33 -51.67
N ALA A 641 -32.95 20.10 -52.01
CA ALA A 641 -31.70 19.81 -52.71
C ALA A 641 -31.60 20.55 -54.05
N ILE A 642 -32.71 20.72 -54.77
CA ILE A 642 -32.75 21.52 -56.01
C ILE A 642 -32.20 22.94 -55.79
N PHE A 643 -32.52 23.58 -54.66
CA PHE A 643 -32.01 24.91 -54.36
C PHE A 643 -30.62 24.89 -53.71
N ASP A 644 -30.34 23.93 -52.84
CA ASP A 644 -29.09 23.85 -52.07
C ASP A 644 -27.84 23.49 -52.91
N ILE A 645 -28.00 22.79 -54.04
CA ILE A 645 -26.89 22.31 -54.89
C ILE A 645 -26.46 23.36 -55.92
N GLU A 646 -25.18 23.67 -56.04
CA GLU A 646 -24.65 24.60 -57.07
C GLU A 646 -23.61 23.88 -57.96
N GLY A 647 -23.45 24.31 -59.22
CA GLY A 647 -22.40 23.77 -60.11
C GLY A 647 -22.75 22.55 -61.00
N ILE A 648 -24.01 22.06 -60.99
CA ILE A 648 -24.49 21.02 -61.91
C ILE A 648 -25.09 21.62 -63.19
N ASP A 649 -25.02 20.87 -64.31
CA ASP A 649 -25.86 21.09 -65.48
C ASP A 649 -27.34 20.77 -65.22
N TRP A 650 -28.08 21.80 -64.79
CA TRP A 650 -29.53 21.72 -64.56
C TRP A 650 -30.34 21.43 -65.82
N SER A 651 -29.79 21.61 -67.02
CA SER A 651 -30.49 21.29 -68.27
C SER A 651 -30.64 19.79 -68.48
N ALA A 652 -29.62 19.01 -68.12
CA ALA A 652 -29.66 17.54 -68.13
C ALA A 652 -30.63 16.98 -67.07
N VAL A 653 -30.68 17.59 -65.89
CA VAL A 653 -31.64 17.23 -64.83
C VAL A 653 -33.07 17.56 -65.28
N GLN A 654 -33.29 18.73 -65.90
CA GLN A 654 -34.58 19.13 -66.45
C GLN A 654 -35.06 18.15 -67.53
N ALA A 655 -34.17 17.69 -68.41
CA ALA A 655 -34.51 16.69 -69.43
C ALA A 655 -34.87 15.32 -68.82
N THR A 656 -34.23 14.94 -67.70
CA THR A 656 -34.54 13.70 -66.97
C THR A 656 -35.89 13.79 -66.26
N LEU A 657 -36.20 14.92 -65.62
CA LEU A 657 -37.48 15.15 -64.95
C LEU A 657 -38.63 15.31 -65.95
N PHE A 658 -38.40 15.92 -67.12
CA PHE A 658 -39.41 16.08 -68.16
C PHE A 658 -39.90 14.74 -68.74
N LYS A 659 -39.07 13.70 -68.71
CA LYS A 659 -39.43 12.36 -69.22
C LYS A 659 -40.39 11.59 -68.30
N ASP A 660 -40.59 12.05 -67.06
CA ASP A 660 -41.39 11.35 -66.05
C ASP A 660 -42.48 12.28 -65.51
N ASP A 661 -43.74 11.97 -65.86
CA ASP A 661 -44.93 12.79 -65.52
C ASP A 661 -45.18 12.93 -64.01
N ARG A 662 -44.42 12.21 -63.16
CA ARG A 662 -44.52 12.25 -61.69
C ARG A 662 -43.84 13.44 -61.04
N PHE A 663 -43.06 14.23 -61.77
CA PHE A 663 -42.27 15.36 -61.24
C PHE A 663 -42.65 16.75 -61.79
N PRO A 664 -43.94 17.12 -61.92
CA PRO A 664 -44.33 18.39 -62.52
C PRO A 664 -43.95 19.59 -61.63
N VAL A 665 -43.99 19.45 -60.30
CA VAL A 665 -43.65 20.52 -59.35
C VAL A 665 -42.14 20.74 -59.32
N GLU A 666 -41.35 19.66 -59.26
CA GLU A 666 -39.90 19.71 -59.24
C GLU A 666 -39.33 20.29 -60.54
N LEU A 667 -39.96 20.00 -61.70
CA LEU A 667 -39.62 20.63 -62.98
C LEU A 667 -39.78 22.16 -62.93
N ILE A 668 -40.89 22.64 -62.36
CA ILE A 668 -41.14 24.08 -62.22
C ILE A 668 -40.13 24.73 -61.25
N LEU A 669 -39.74 24.04 -60.18
CA LEU A 669 -38.71 24.54 -59.24
C LEU A 669 -37.32 24.63 -59.89
N VAL A 670 -36.95 23.67 -60.75
CA VAL A 670 -35.70 23.75 -61.54
C VAL A 670 -35.74 24.94 -62.51
N GLN A 671 -36.87 25.16 -63.20
CA GLN A 671 -37.06 26.32 -64.08
C GLN A 671 -36.99 27.66 -63.32
N ALA A 672 -37.49 27.69 -62.09
CA ALA A 672 -37.41 28.86 -61.23
C ALA A 672 -35.96 29.20 -60.85
N LYS A 673 -35.10 28.18 -60.68
CA LYS A 673 -33.68 28.34 -60.36
C LYS A 673 -32.85 28.78 -61.57
N THR A 674 -33.16 28.28 -62.77
CA THR A 674 -32.36 28.57 -63.99
C THR A 674 -32.75 29.86 -64.70
N GLY A 675 -33.96 30.40 -64.51
CA GLY A 675 -34.40 31.57 -65.30
C GLY A 675 -35.44 32.46 -64.63
N SER A 676 -36.72 32.06 -64.64
CA SER A 676 -37.85 32.96 -64.37
C SER A 676 -38.69 32.52 -63.15
N PRO A 677 -38.35 32.96 -61.93
CA PRO A 677 -39.04 32.52 -60.72
C PRO A 677 -40.46 33.06 -60.59
N GLU A 678 -40.79 34.21 -61.20
CA GLU A 678 -42.14 34.79 -61.18
C GLU A 678 -43.15 33.98 -61.99
N LYS A 679 -42.72 33.45 -63.15
CA LYS A 679 -43.55 32.57 -63.99
C LYS A 679 -43.72 31.21 -63.32
N ALA A 680 -42.64 30.68 -62.75
CA ALA A 680 -42.69 29.43 -62.00
C ALA A 680 -43.66 29.51 -60.79
N LEU A 681 -43.70 30.65 -60.10
CA LEU A 681 -44.69 30.87 -59.04
C LEU A 681 -46.12 30.89 -59.59
N ASP A 682 -46.37 31.57 -60.72
CA ASP A 682 -47.70 31.57 -61.35
C ASP A 682 -48.12 30.18 -61.83
N ASP A 683 -47.19 29.39 -62.35
CA ASP A 683 -47.44 28.04 -62.82
C ASP A 683 -47.74 27.09 -61.65
N LEU A 684 -47.00 27.19 -60.53
CA LEU A 684 -47.28 26.44 -59.30
C LEU A 684 -48.66 26.78 -58.71
N LEU A 685 -49.05 28.05 -58.75
CA LEU A 685 -50.34 28.52 -58.22
C LEU A 685 -51.54 28.13 -59.12
N LYS A 686 -51.30 27.83 -60.41
CA LYS A 686 -52.33 27.40 -61.36
C LYS A 686 -52.53 25.87 -61.43
N MET A 687 -51.69 25.07 -60.77
CA MET A 687 -51.80 23.61 -60.80
C MET A 687 -53.08 23.11 -60.11
N GLN A 688 -53.71 22.06 -60.65
CA GLN A 688 -54.96 21.47 -60.12
C GLN A 688 -54.86 20.97 -58.66
N LYS A 689 -53.67 20.56 -58.23
CA LYS A 689 -53.32 20.36 -56.81
C LYS A 689 -52.38 21.48 -56.43
N GLU A 690 -52.91 22.52 -55.79
CA GLU A 690 -52.10 23.64 -55.31
C GLU A 690 -51.08 23.15 -54.28
N ASP A 691 -49.83 22.95 -54.70
CA ASP A 691 -48.74 22.57 -53.80
C ASP A 691 -48.17 23.82 -53.13
N GLN A 692 -48.93 24.29 -52.14
CA GLN A 692 -48.62 25.50 -51.37
C GLN A 692 -47.25 25.39 -50.67
N GLU A 693 -46.81 24.19 -50.29
CA GLU A 693 -45.49 23.96 -49.70
C GLU A 693 -44.34 24.23 -50.70
N ALA A 694 -44.52 23.89 -51.97
CA ALA A 694 -43.53 24.18 -53.01
C ALA A 694 -43.43 25.68 -53.30
N ALA A 695 -44.56 26.40 -53.30
CA ALA A 695 -44.60 27.85 -53.49
C ALA A 695 -43.92 28.61 -52.32
N GLU A 696 -44.17 28.19 -51.09
CA GLU A 696 -43.52 28.73 -49.89
C GLU A 696 -42.00 28.44 -49.90
N LEU A 697 -41.60 27.23 -50.29
CA LEU A 697 -40.19 26.86 -50.41
C LEU A 697 -39.47 27.71 -51.46
N LEU A 698 -40.07 27.91 -52.64
CA LEU A 698 -39.53 28.76 -53.69
C LEU A 698 -39.31 30.19 -53.18
N CYS A 699 -40.32 30.76 -52.53
CA CYS A 699 -40.22 32.12 -51.98
C CYS A 699 -39.10 32.19 -50.94
N SER A 700 -39.08 31.29 -49.95
CA SER A 700 -38.05 31.30 -48.88
C SER A 700 -36.61 31.26 -49.38
N ARG A 701 -36.31 30.46 -50.40
CA ARG A 701 -34.95 30.35 -50.94
C ARG A 701 -34.59 31.44 -51.94
N MET A 702 -35.57 32.03 -52.63
CA MET A 702 -35.34 33.11 -53.60
C MET A 702 -35.53 34.52 -53.01
N ASN A 703 -35.79 34.66 -51.70
CA ASN A 703 -36.06 35.94 -51.03
C ASN A 703 -35.03 37.02 -51.33
N ASN A 704 -33.74 36.65 -51.23
CA ASN A 704 -32.63 37.60 -51.40
C ASN A 704 -32.50 38.09 -52.84
N LYS A 705 -32.92 37.27 -53.83
CA LYS A 705 -32.80 37.59 -55.26
C LYS A 705 -34.05 38.30 -55.79
N CYS A 706 -35.23 37.89 -55.35
CA CYS A 706 -36.51 38.44 -55.80
C CYS A 706 -37.50 38.60 -54.62
N PRO A 707 -37.40 39.68 -53.83
CA PRO A 707 -38.30 39.93 -52.69
C PRO A 707 -39.78 40.11 -53.11
N GLN A 708 -40.02 40.44 -54.38
CA GLN A 708 -41.36 40.62 -54.95
C GLN A 708 -42.17 39.31 -55.01
N LEU A 709 -41.51 38.15 -55.00
CA LEU A 709 -42.19 36.84 -55.01
C LEU A 709 -43.02 36.63 -53.73
N PHE A 710 -42.49 37.06 -52.58
CA PHE A 710 -43.20 37.00 -51.31
C PHE A 710 -44.44 37.90 -51.31
N LYS A 711 -44.32 39.12 -51.85
CA LYS A 711 -45.46 40.05 -51.98
C LYS A 711 -46.56 39.45 -52.85
N LYS A 712 -46.17 38.79 -53.96
CA LYS A 712 -47.10 38.12 -54.87
C LYS A 712 -47.79 36.92 -54.21
N LEU A 713 -47.05 36.05 -53.51
CA LEU A 713 -47.62 34.91 -52.77
C LEU A 713 -48.51 35.36 -51.61
N LEU A 714 -48.09 36.36 -50.85
CA LEU A 714 -48.88 36.96 -49.77
C LEU A 714 -50.18 37.56 -50.31
N SER A 715 -50.12 38.31 -51.42
CA SER A 715 -51.31 38.86 -52.07
C SER A 715 -52.27 37.77 -52.59
N TYR A 716 -51.74 36.61 -52.99
CA TYR A 716 -52.55 35.45 -53.38
C TYR A 716 -53.25 34.82 -52.19
N TYR A 717 -52.54 34.60 -51.07
CA TYR A 717 -53.16 34.06 -49.86
C TYR A 717 -54.13 35.03 -49.18
N LEU A 718 -53.89 36.33 -49.24
CA LEU A 718 -54.83 37.34 -48.73
C LEU A 718 -56.11 37.48 -49.58
N LYS A 719 -56.05 37.12 -50.87
CA LYS A 719 -57.23 37.02 -51.75
C LYS A 719 -58.04 35.75 -51.48
N LYS A 720 -57.44 34.72 -50.87
CA LYS A 720 -58.15 33.54 -50.37
C LYS A 720 -58.68 33.83 -48.98
N ASP A 721 -59.85 33.28 -48.65
CA ASP A 721 -60.56 33.56 -47.40
C ASP A 721 -59.61 33.49 -46.17
N PRO A 722 -59.25 34.65 -45.57
CA PRO A 722 -58.31 34.72 -44.45
C PRO A 722 -58.91 34.17 -43.14
N SER A 723 -60.21 33.84 -43.15
CA SER A 723 -60.93 33.19 -42.05
C SER A 723 -60.60 31.70 -41.93
N ASN A 724 -60.01 31.09 -42.96
CA ASN A 724 -59.56 29.70 -42.90
C ASN A 724 -58.26 29.59 -42.08
N GLU A 725 -58.33 28.89 -40.95
CA GLU A 725 -57.23 28.72 -39.99
C GLU A 725 -55.93 28.21 -40.64
N GLN A 726 -56.01 27.34 -41.67
CA GLN A 726 -54.82 26.82 -42.36
C GLN A 726 -54.14 27.88 -43.23
N VAL A 727 -54.93 28.74 -43.89
CA VAL A 727 -54.41 29.85 -44.69
C VAL A 727 -53.87 30.94 -43.78
N ARG A 728 -54.55 31.21 -42.66
CA ARG A 728 -54.09 32.12 -41.59
C ARG A 728 -52.71 31.71 -41.06
N LEU A 729 -52.52 30.44 -40.68
CA LEU A 729 -51.23 29.94 -40.16
C LEU A 729 -50.10 30.04 -41.20
N ARG A 730 -50.39 29.80 -42.48
CA ARG A 730 -49.41 29.94 -43.58
C ARG A 730 -49.03 31.39 -43.83
N ILE A 731 -50.00 32.31 -43.81
CA ILE A 731 -49.73 33.76 -43.89
C ILE A 731 -48.85 34.20 -42.71
N LEU A 732 -49.14 33.76 -41.49
CA LEU A 732 -48.31 34.06 -40.31
C LEU A 732 -46.89 33.47 -40.43
N SER A 733 -46.74 32.28 -41.00
CA SER A 733 -45.42 31.68 -41.28
C SER A 733 -44.63 32.48 -42.32
N LEU A 734 -45.29 32.91 -43.41
CA LEU A 734 -44.68 33.77 -44.42
C LEU A 734 -44.27 35.13 -43.85
N LEU A 735 -45.10 35.76 -43.03
CA LEU A 735 -44.78 37.02 -42.35
C LEU A 735 -43.57 36.84 -41.40
N LYS A 736 -43.42 35.70 -40.73
CA LYS A 736 -42.20 35.40 -39.96
C LYS A 736 -40.97 35.29 -40.85
N GLY A 737 -41.10 34.75 -42.08
CA GLY A 737 -40.02 34.55 -43.04
C GLY A 737 -39.63 35.79 -43.86
N MET A 738 -40.52 36.77 -43.99
CA MET A 738 -40.24 38.09 -44.57
C MET A 738 -39.36 38.89 -43.60
N GLY A 739 -38.06 38.59 -43.57
CA GLY A 739 -37.08 39.21 -42.69
C GLY A 739 -37.01 40.73 -42.86
N GLY A 740 -37.84 41.45 -42.11
CA GLY A 740 -37.95 42.91 -42.10
C GLY A 740 -38.00 43.49 -43.51
N ALA A 741 -39.11 43.29 -44.23
CA ALA A 741 -39.28 43.95 -45.52
C ALA A 741 -39.27 45.48 -45.34
N SER A 742 -38.61 46.23 -46.22
CA SER A 742 -38.56 47.71 -46.15
C SER A 742 -39.95 48.36 -46.25
N GLU A 743 -40.94 47.60 -46.71
CA GLU A 743 -42.34 47.99 -46.92
C GLU A 743 -43.27 47.39 -45.83
N ALA A 744 -42.78 47.19 -44.61
CA ALA A 744 -43.59 46.64 -43.50
C ALA A 744 -44.91 47.40 -43.29
N SER A 745 -44.93 48.70 -43.57
CA SER A 745 -46.13 49.54 -43.51
C SER A 745 -47.18 49.21 -44.59
N GLU A 746 -46.77 48.80 -45.78
CA GLU A 746 -47.70 48.38 -46.84
C GLU A 746 -48.30 47.00 -46.54
N VAL A 747 -47.47 46.10 -46.01
CA VAL A 747 -47.89 44.76 -45.60
C VAL A 747 -48.92 44.86 -44.47
N LEU A 748 -48.70 45.71 -43.46
CA LEU A 748 -49.66 45.92 -42.37
C LEU A 748 -51.02 46.48 -42.85
N LYS A 749 -51.04 47.29 -43.91
CA LYS A 749 -52.30 47.80 -44.49
C LYS A 749 -53.14 46.71 -45.17
N SER A 750 -52.50 45.64 -45.64
CA SER A 750 -53.17 44.53 -46.31
C SER A 750 -53.65 43.41 -45.37
N VAL A 751 -53.28 43.44 -44.09
CA VAL A 751 -53.68 42.42 -43.11
C VAL A 751 -55.10 42.73 -42.59
N PRO A 752 -55.98 41.72 -42.46
CA PRO A 752 -57.32 41.90 -41.90
C PRO A 752 -57.33 42.48 -40.48
N SER A 753 -58.27 43.39 -40.20
CA SER A 753 -58.35 44.15 -38.94
C SER A 753 -58.77 43.33 -37.71
N ASP A 754 -59.26 42.11 -37.92
CA ASP A 754 -59.71 41.15 -36.90
C ASP A 754 -58.56 40.31 -36.30
N TRP A 755 -57.32 40.52 -36.75
CA TRP A 755 -56.15 39.78 -36.27
C TRP A 755 -55.60 40.37 -34.97
N LYS A 756 -55.19 39.49 -34.04
CA LYS A 756 -54.64 39.91 -32.75
C LYS A 756 -53.21 40.40 -32.93
N LEU A 757 -52.85 41.47 -32.20
CA LEU A 757 -51.49 42.04 -32.21
C LEU A 757 -50.41 41.02 -31.80
N SER A 758 -50.78 40.05 -30.96
CA SER A 758 -49.91 38.93 -30.58
C SER A 758 -49.40 38.14 -31.78
N ASP A 759 -50.24 37.97 -32.80
CA ASP A 759 -49.95 37.12 -33.95
C ASP A 759 -48.95 37.80 -34.90
N LEU A 760 -48.93 39.14 -34.91
CA LEU A 760 -48.04 39.99 -35.73
C LEU A 760 -46.77 40.43 -34.99
N SER A 761 -46.68 40.19 -33.68
CA SER A 761 -45.61 40.65 -32.80
C SER A 761 -44.20 40.30 -33.29
N LEU A 762 -43.99 39.05 -33.73
CA LEU A 762 -42.70 38.57 -34.25
C LEU A 762 -42.28 39.26 -35.55
N PHE A 763 -43.23 39.59 -36.44
CA PHE A 763 -42.94 40.33 -37.67
C PHE A 763 -42.61 41.79 -37.37
N LEU A 764 -43.36 42.40 -36.45
CA LEU A 764 -43.11 43.78 -36.00
C LEU A 764 -41.75 43.90 -35.32
N GLN A 765 -41.43 43.02 -34.37
CA GLN A 765 -40.14 43.00 -33.67
C GLN A 765 -38.95 42.84 -34.63
N ARG A 766 -39.06 41.97 -35.64
CA ARG A 766 -38.00 41.81 -36.65
C ARG A 766 -37.88 43.01 -37.58
N SER A 767 -39.00 43.64 -37.93
CA SER A 767 -39.00 44.84 -38.75
C SER A 767 -38.41 46.03 -37.99
N THR A 768 -38.72 46.19 -36.69
CA THR A 768 -38.13 47.23 -35.84
C THR A 768 -36.66 46.98 -35.58
N ALA A 769 -36.27 45.72 -35.27
CA ALA A 769 -34.87 45.36 -35.05
C ALA A 769 -34.01 45.64 -36.29
N ARG A 770 -34.53 45.40 -37.49
CA ARG A 770 -33.84 45.74 -38.74
C ARG A 770 -33.66 47.26 -38.91
N VAL A 771 -34.68 48.05 -38.59
CA VAL A 771 -34.57 49.52 -38.64
C VAL A 771 -33.56 50.01 -37.62
N GLU A 772 -33.56 49.47 -36.40
CA GLU A 772 -32.56 49.76 -35.37
C GLU A 772 -31.15 49.37 -35.82
N GLU A 773 -30.99 48.18 -36.42
CA GLU A 773 -29.71 47.72 -36.98
C GLU A 773 -29.23 48.62 -38.12
N GLU A 774 -30.10 49.05 -39.04
CA GLU A 774 -29.76 50.01 -40.10
C GLU A 774 -29.32 51.37 -39.54
N VAL A 775 -29.96 51.86 -38.48
CA VAL A 775 -29.57 53.08 -37.76
C VAL A 775 -28.20 52.88 -37.08
N LEU A 776 -28.02 51.77 -36.37
CA LEU A 776 -26.78 51.47 -35.65
C LEU A 776 -25.59 51.30 -36.61
N PHE A 777 -25.80 50.64 -37.76
CA PHE A 777 -24.78 50.56 -38.81
C PHE A 777 -24.48 51.92 -39.44
N ALA A 778 -25.46 52.81 -39.57
CA ALA A 778 -25.22 54.17 -40.04
C ALA A 778 -24.40 54.99 -39.03
N GLU A 779 -24.68 54.85 -37.74
CA GLU A 779 -23.89 55.45 -36.65
C GLU A 779 -22.47 54.90 -36.62
N MET A 780 -22.30 53.58 -36.70
CA MET A 780 -20.98 52.93 -36.79
C MET A 780 -20.19 53.43 -38.01
N ARG A 781 -20.82 53.56 -39.19
CA ARG A 781 -20.16 54.11 -40.37
C ARG A 781 -19.72 55.55 -40.16
N ARG A 782 -20.55 56.37 -39.50
CA ARG A 782 -20.22 57.75 -39.15
C ARG A 782 -19.03 57.80 -38.19
N ASP A 783 -19.03 56.98 -37.14
CA ASP A 783 -18.00 56.96 -36.11
C ASP A 783 -16.67 56.41 -36.66
N LEU A 784 -16.71 55.37 -37.52
CA LEU A 784 -15.55 54.89 -38.27
C LEU A 784 -14.99 55.96 -39.19
N SER A 785 -15.84 56.73 -39.87
CA SER A 785 -15.42 57.85 -40.71
C SER A 785 -14.76 58.96 -39.87
N GLN A 786 -15.26 59.21 -38.66
CA GLN A 786 -14.69 60.17 -37.72
C GLN A 786 -13.35 59.69 -37.15
N ALA A 787 -13.23 58.42 -36.78
CA ALA A 787 -11.98 57.81 -36.33
C ALA A 787 -10.91 57.78 -37.44
N ALA A 788 -11.31 57.50 -38.69
CA ALA A 788 -10.42 57.60 -39.84
C ALA A 788 -9.89 59.04 -40.04
N LEU A 789 -10.74 60.05 -39.83
CA LEU A 789 -10.36 61.45 -39.89
C LEU A 789 -9.39 61.85 -38.76
N GLU A 790 -9.58 61.33 -37.55
CA GLU A 790 -8.68 61.54 -36.41
C GLU A 790 -7.33 60.84 -36.60
N ASN A 791 -7.32 59.62 -37.14
CA ASN A 791 -6.10 58.92 -37.52
C ASN A 791 -5.34 59.65 -38.64
N LEU A 792 -6.03 60.21 -39.63
CA LEU A 792 -5.40 61.07 -40.64
C LEU A 792 -4.73 62.31 -40.00
N LYS A 793 -5.38 62.95 -39.03
CA LYS A 793 -4.79 64.07 -38.26
C LYS A 793 -3.59 63.65 -37.41
N ALA A 794 -3.57 62.41 -36.90
CA ALA A 794 -2.43 61.85 -36.17
C ALA A 794 -1.26 61.49 -37.11
N CYS A 795 -1.54 60.97 -38.30
CA CYS A 795 -0.55 60.73 -39.35
C CYS A 795 0.12 62.04 -39.85
N ASP A 796 -0.61 63.15 -39.93
CA ASP A 796 -0.02 64.45 -40.23
C ASP A 796 0.91 64.97 -39.11
N LYS A 797 0.68 64.59 -37.84
CA LYS A 797 1.62 64.85 -36.73
C LYS A 797 2.86 63.95 -36.78
N LEU A 798 2.76 62.74 -37.31
CA LEU A 798 3.88 61.81 -37.49
C LEU A 798 4.79 62.20 -38.69
N ARG A 799 4.29 62.95 -39.67
CA ARG A 799 5.11 63.53 -40.76
C ARG A 799 6.13 64.57 -40.28
N GLY A 800 6.04 65.04 -39.03
CA GLY A 800 6.98 66.01 -38.44
C GLY A 800 8.25 65.40 -37.82
N CYS A 801 8.38 64.07 -37.74
CA CYS A 801 9.54 63.38 -37.18
C CYS A 801 10.09 62.35 -38.19
N SER A 802 10.98 62.76 -39.07
CA SER A 802 11.77 61.84 -39.90
C SER A 802 13.24 62.25 -39.91
N ASP A 803 14.08 61.48 -39.22
CA ASP A 803 15.52 61.46 -39.44
C ASP A 803 15.80 60.92 -40.86
N PHE A 804 16.03 61.82 -41.81
CA PHE A 804 16.42 61.46 -43.18
C PHE A 804 17.86 60.92 -43.20
N ILE A 805 18.10 59.82 -43.91
CA ILE A 805 19.45 59.35 -44.25
C ILE A 805 19.88 60.02 -45.56
N VAL A 806 21.00 60.74 -45.53
CA VAL A 806 21.60 61.34 -46.72
C VAL A 806 22.49 60.28 -47.39
N VAL A 807 22.04 59.73 -48.51
CA VAL A 807 22.84 58.83 -49.36
C VAL A 807 23.67 59.69 -50.31
N ASN A 808 24.99 59.54 -50.25
CA ASN A 808 25.95 60.22 -51.13
C ASN A 808 26.76 59.19 -51.94
N GLU A 809 27.55 59.64 -52.91
CA GLU A 809 28.31 58.76 -53.83
C GLU A 809 29.32 57.83 -53.13
N SER A 810 29.68 58.14 -51.88
CA SER A 810 30.55 57.30 -51.04
C SER A 810 29.81 56.19 -50.27
N THR A 811 28.48 56.19 -50.27
CA THR A 811 27.69 55.21 -49.51
C THR A 811 27.78 53.84 -50.17
N LYS A 812 28.17 52.82 -49.41
CA LYS A 812 28.38 51.45 -49.91
C LYS A 812 27.47 50.46 -49.20
N CYS A 813 27.06 49.43 -49.92
CA CYS A 813 26.26 48.34 -49.39
C CYS A 813 27.09 47.57 -48.38
N SER A 814 26.56 47.38 -47.17
CA SER A 814 27.28 46.71 -46.09
C SER A 814 27.50 45.21 -46.34
N PHE A 815 26.80 44.63 -47.31
CA PHE A 815 26.96 43.22 -47.69
C PHE A 815 27.95 43.03 -48.85
N CYS A 816 27.72 43.68 -50.00
CA CYS A 816 28.55 43.48 -51.20
C CYS A 816 29.70 44.49 -51.34
N GLY A 817 29.72 45.57 -50.55
CA GLY A 817 30.74 46.63 -50.61
C GLY A 817 30.64 47.55 -51.84
N GLY A 818 29.66 47.36 -52.72
CA GLY A 818 29.42 48.18 -53.90
C GLY A 818 28.75 49.53 -53.58
N PRO A 819 28.94 50.57 -54.40
CA PRO A 819 28.31 51.87 -54.20
C PRO A 819 26.78 51.78 -54.35
N VAL A 820 26.08 52.51 -53.49
CA VAL A 820 24.62 52.52 -53.44
C VAL A 820 24.15 53.86 -54.00
N GLY A 821 23.83 53.87 -55.29
CA GLY A 821 23.33 55.05 -56.00
C GLY A 821 21.81 55.16 -55.91
N ASN A 822 21.16 55.29 -57.07
CA ASN A 822 19.70 55.49 -57.21
C ASN A 822 18.86 54.20 -57.09
N GLU A 823 19.43 53.12 -56.56
CA GLU A 823 18.72 51.84 -56.43
C GLU A 823 17.85 51.82 -55.17
N VAL A 824 16.85 50.94 -55.13
CA VAL A 824 16.03 50.77 -53.91
C VAL A 824 16.89 50.15 -52.82
N ILE A 825 17.02 50.87 -51.72
CA ILE A 825 17.86 50.49 -50.58
C ILE A 825 17.01 50.03 -49.40
N VAL A 826 17.53 49.06 -48.67
CA VAL A 826 16.92 48.59 -47.43
C VAL A 826 17.84 48.98 -46.26
N ARG A 827 17.25 49.62 -45.24
CA ARG A 827 17.91 49.98 -43.99
C ARG A 827 17.58 48.93 -42.95
N HIS A 828 18.59 48.31 -42.34
CA HIS A 828 18.36 47.45 -41.21
C HIS A 828 17.94 48.27 -39.97
N PRO A 829 16.77 48.02 -39.37
CA PRO A 829 16.15 48.93 -38.40
C PRO A 829 16.92 49.11 -37.10
N GLN A 830 17.80 48.17 -36.73
CA GLN A 830 18.57 48.24 -35.47
C GLN A 830 20.00 48.73 -35.64
N THR A 831 20.63 48.51 -36.80
CA THR A 831 22.05 48.79 -37.02
C THR A 831 22.29 49.96 -37.95
N ASN A 832 21.23 50.47 -38.61
CA ASN A 832 21.29 51.50 -39.65
C ASN A 832 22.18 51.17 -40.84
N ALA A 833 22.60 49.91 -40.99
CA ALA A 833 23.33 49.44 -42.15
C ALA A 833 22.44 49.50 -43.40
N ILE A 834 23.05 49.87 -44.53
CA ILE A 834 22.38 50.08 -45.81
C ILE A 834 22.76 48.94 -46.75
N TYR A 835 21.74 48.32 -47.35
CA TYR A 835 21.87 47.20 -48.27
C TYR A 835 21.16 47.52 -49.59
N HIS A 836 21.65 46.95 -50.69
CA HIS A 836 20.84 46.83 -51.90
C HIS A 836 19.68 45.87 -51.61
N GLN A 837 18.48 46.15 -52.12
CA GLN A 837 17.33 45.28 -51.92
C GLN A 837 17.58 43.83 -52.38
N SER A 838 18.42 43.62 -53.40
CA SER A 838 18.81 42.30 -53.88
C SER A 838 19.78 41.55 -52.95
N CYS A 839 20.53 42.27 -52.10
CA CYS A 839 21.48 41.69 -51.15
C CYS A 839 20.84 41.32 -49.79
N ASP A 840 19.58 41.68 -49.56
CA ASP A 840 18.85 41.37 -48.33
C ASP A 840 18.17 39.98 -48.35
N ASN A 841 17.99 39.41 -49.56
CA ASN A 841 17.32 38.12 -49.79
C ASN A 841 18.27 36.92 -49.93
N THR A 842 19.52 37.07 -49.49
CA THR A 842 20.53 35.99 -49.38
C THR A 842 21.17 36.07 -48.00
#